data_AF-A0A7S4APR1-F1
#
_entry.id   AF-A0A7S4APR1-F1
#
_cell.length_a   1.000
_cell.length_b   1.000
_cell.length_c   1.000
_cell.angle_alpha   90.00
_cell.angle_beta   90.00
_cell.angle_gamma   90.00
#
_symmetry.space_group_name_H-M   'P 1'
#
loop_
_entity.id
_entity.type
_entity.pdbx_description
1 polymer ?
#
loop_
_entity_poly.entity_id
_entity_poly.type
_entity_poly.pdbx_seq_one_letter_code
_entity_poly.pdbx_strand_id
1 'polypeptide(L)'
;MSMYSQAGSQPNHTTVGSSTATSATAVIAVFFFVYRYWKSRLDNDDRANANRLSLFWEHVFGTPGSVMDRIRGSLVKSPSIAGPNSTGRNSGDSSSDCDGNNRKLQEIRNNHSAIQSVLHYWFGQHPPEKSQKMLWMIAASSKEHRQKVDSDIVTRFERLLGELASSTAHDATRWQQWCLDPDGIYGARGKIAAIIVLDQFSRHILRHYDNSDNHLPTKECVDQLALKTAELLIKEHSVELEHGMIPLPMRVFALMPYRHASTMESVKYVQRTVEEMAALEEQNAAMVGRFRKATNRRLAVLQDEERRTGKIDTENTAGKNENISADDDGKDQRKQFSDDDILETFPFHADMAPTLRHPIHKTMVQFLTEQGIHPANDAPNQKGGTRSAEVGKNTNIEIGTSSPQKGAIIVSLSGGVDSMVIAAVLAHLKRSCGYGHLTILAVHIDYANRPESGAEADYVRRYCEDHLDNAIDFYCRRIGEVTRGITARDEYERIAREIRYDFYRDTVARAKDAMGLHSKEERRNKIVGVMLGHHRGDLRENVLSNAHKGCGPLDLSGMTGVSKNDGITVFRPLLPLEKSFVFDYAHKFGVPYYKDTTPLWSTRGKLRNKLLPLLEEIYGDGSMNNLSNLAAESDECRTLMNKSMIAPFVKSVVHKPMGLILDTTAWKDQPLFFWKVALREALHSVGLGMFSDKSVIEFLKRIQTKKLKAAWLQCRKDYGVYLQENGQVFVLYPSSFPWSKKDAYGLDEQALEYETDRLVGPWKVRSEVVSAASFEESSELSSSLLEKRAVQSMDAFMEGNVEYFITAPTRFDKESGNAIPIPLVFRQFSKADRPRAWKSCDLRIQSTLPVLGNDKDMVGSGLIEEVEVNGEKQTHTERLIRVSISLMDHGGEEE
;
A
#
# COMPACT_ATOMS: atom_id res chain seq x y z
N MET A 1 -42.26 9.36 -9.25
CA MET A 1 -43.72 9.57 -9.28
C MET A 1 -44.45 9.17 -8.00
N SER A 2 -43.76 8.95 -6.86
CA SER A 2 -44.38 8.59 -5.56
C SER A 2 -44.44 9.76 -4.54
N MET A 3 -44.21 11.02 -4.95
CA MET A 3 -44.24 12.18 -4.03
C MET A 3 -45.33 13.22 -4.32
N TYR A 4 -46.31 12.93 -5.18
CA TYR A 4 -47.39 13.88 -5.54
C TYR A 4 -48.81 13.34 -5.34
N SER A 5 -49.04 12.51 -4.31
CA SER A 5 -50.37 11.92 -4.04
C SER A 5 -51.00 12.31 -2.69
N GLN A 6 -50.52 13.31 -1.97
CA GLN A 6 -51.23 13.79 -0.77
C GLN A 6 -51.11 15.30 -0.61
N ALA A 7 -52.12 16.04 -1.10
CA ALA A 7 -52.59 17.31 -0.53
C ALA A 7 -53.80 17.80 -1.33
N GLY A 8 -54.96 17.19 -1.06
CA GLY A 8 -56.25 17.77 -1.41
C GLY A 8 -56.84 18.48 -0.20
N SER A 9 -56.73 19.81 -0.14
CA SER A 9 -57.59 20.69 0.66
C SER A 9 -57.22 22.17 0.44
N GLN A 10 -58.13 22.94 -0.16
CA GLN A 10 -58.14 24.42 -0.13
C GLN A 10 -58.78 24.94 1.17
N PRO A 11 -58.75 26.25 1.49
CA PRO A 11 -57.94 27.36 0.95
C PRO A 11 -57.24 28.19 2.06
N ASN A 12 -56.19 28.95 1.70
CA ASN A 12 -56.02 30.32 2.21
C ASN A 12 -54.98 31.09 1.41
N HIS A 13 -55.33 32.33 1.07
CA HIS A 13 -54.49 33.30 0.39
C HIS A 13 -53.20 33.56 1.17
N THR A 14 -52.05 33.31 0.55
CA THR A 14 -50.82 34.10 0.76
C THR A 14 -49.81 33.78 -0.33
N THR A 15 -49.25 34.84 -0.88
CA THR A 15 -48.30 34.93 -1.99
C THR A 15 -47.01 34.17 -1.70
N VAL A 16 -46.69 33.13 -2.48
CA VAL A 16 -45.35 32.51 -2.53
C VAL A 16 -44.96 32.25 -3.99
N GLY A 17 -43.76 32.70 -4.35
CA GLY A 17 -43.32 32.98 -5.71
C GLY A 17 -42.72 31.83 -6.52
N SER A 18 -42.22 32.25 -7.68
CA SER A 18 -41.73 31.59 -8.90
C SER A 18 -40.63 30.52 -8.79
N SER A 19 -40.47 29.81 -7.68
CA SER A 19 -39.39 28.80 -7.51
C SER A 19 -39.81 27.35 -7.83
N THR A 20 -41.11 27.05 -7.85
CA THR A 20 -41.62 25.67 -8.00
C THR A 20 -41.70 25.21 -9.45
N ALA A 21 -41.95 26.12 -10.40
CA ALA A 21 -42.03 25.80 -11.83
C ALA A 21 -40.65 25.45 -12.44
N THR A 22 -39.60 26.17 -12.04
CA THR A 22 -38.22 25.99 -12.53
C THR A 22 -37.60 24.67 -12.07
N SER A 23 -38.01 24.20 -10.89
CA SER A 23 -37.55 22.92 -10.34
C SER A 23 -38.15 21.72 -11.09
N ALA A 24 -39.39 21.81 -11.57
CA ALA A 24 -40.01 20.75 -12.36
C ALA A 24 -39.37 20.60 -13.75
N THR A 25 -39.05 21.70 -14.43
CA THR A 25 -38.39 21.69 -15.75
C THR A 25 -36.96 21.19 -15.69
N ALA A 26 -36.22 21.53 -14.62
CA ALA A 26 -34.86 21.03 -14.40
C ALA A 26 -34.85 19.50 -14.16
N VAL A 27 -35.81 18.99 -13.40
CA VAL A 27 -35.93 17.54 -13.13
C VAL A 27 -36.28 16.77 -14.41
N ILE A 28 -37.18 17.31 -15.25
CA ILE A 28 -37.55 16.68 -16.53
C ILE A 28 -36.38 16.70 -17.52
N ALA A 29 -35.61 17.78 -17.58
CA ALA A 29 -34.44 17.89 -18.46
C ALA A 29 -33.31 16.93 -18.05
N VAL A 30 -33.05 16.81 -16.75
CA VAL A 30 -32.08 15.84 -16.21
C VAL A 30 -32.54 14.41 -16.48
N PHE A 31 -33.83 14.11 -16.34
CA PHE A 31 -34.38 12.78 -16.66
C PHE A 31 -34.25 12.43 -18.15
N PHE A 32 -34.50 13.37 -19.06
CA PHE A 32 -34.31 13.16 -20.50
C PHE A 32 -32.83 12.95 -20.87
N PHE A 33 -31.92 13.65 -20.19
CA PHE A 33 -30.49 13.48 -20.38
C PHE A 33 -30.01 12.11 -19.91
N VAL A 34 -30.45 11.67 -18.71
CA VAL A 34 -30.14 10.34 -18.16
C VAL A 34 -30.74 9.23 -19.03
N TYR A 35 -31.97 9.40 -19.52
CA TYR A 35 -32.61 8.43 -20.41
C TYR A 35 -31.88 8.29 -21.76
N ARG A 36 -31.45 9.41 -22.37
CA ARG A 36 -30.65 9.39 -23.60
C ARG A 36 -29.27 8.77 -23.38
N TYR A 37 -28.64 9.06 -22.25
CA TYR A 37 -27.36 8.48 -21.87
C TYR A 37 -27.46 6.97 -21.67
N TRP A 38 -28.50 6.50 -20.99
CA TRP A 38 -28.77 5.08 -20.74
C TRP A 38 -29.09 4.31 -22.04
N LYS A 39 -29.92 4.88 -22.93
CA LYS A 39 -30.27 4.31 -24.25
C LYS A 39 -29.05 4.11 -25.17
N SER A 40 -27.97 4.87 -24.95
CA SER A 40 -26.74 4.75 -25.76
C SER A 40 -25.86 3.54 -25.41
N ARG A 41 -26.15 2.84 -24.31
CA ARG A 41 -25.27 1.80 -23.71
C ARG A 41 -25.85 0.38 -23.67
N LEU A 42 -27.03 0.13 -24.24
CA LEU A 42 -27.62 -1.21 -24.30
C LEU A 42 -27.18 -1.96 -25.57
N ASP A 43 -26.84 -3.25 -25.39
CA ASP A 43 -26.53 -4.19 -26.48
C ASP A 43 -27.78 -4.53 -27.32
N ASN A 44 -27.56 -5.10 -28.51
CA ASN A 44 -28.54 -5.15 -29.59
C ASN A 44 -29.87 -5.86 -29.27
N ASP A 45 -29.88 -6.85 -28.38
CA ASP A 45 -31.11 -7.59 -28.04
C ASP A 45 -32.04 -6.84 -27.06
N ASP A 46 -31.51 -5.93 -26.23
CA ASP A 46 -32.32 -5.13 -25.29
C ASP A 46 -32.95 -3.87 -25.92
N ARG A 47 -32.51 -3.50 -27.13
CA ARG A 47 -33.10 -2.37 -27.88
C ARG A 47 -34.56 -2.61 -28.27
N ALA A 48 -34.96 -3.87 -28.46
CA ALA A 48 -36.33 -4.22 -28.82
C ALA A 48 -37.33 -3.95 -27.68
N ASN A 49 -36.93 -4.20 -26.43
CA ASN A 49 -37.75 -3.91 -25.25
C ASN A 49 -37.76 -2.41 -24.91
N ALA A 50 -36.65 -1.70 -25.12
CA ALA A 50 -36.57 -0.24 -24.95
C ALA A 50 -37.47 0.52 -25.94
N ASN A 51 -37.67 0.00 -27.16
CA ASN A 51 -38.57 0.58 -28.15
C ASN A 51 -40.06 0.40 -27.80
N ARG A 52 -40.44 -0.69 -27.10
CA ARG A 52 -41.81 -0.87 -26.59
C ARG A 52 -42.13 0.10 -25.45
N LEU A 53 -41.17 0.38 -24.57
CA LEU A 53 -41.29 1.40 -23.53
C LEU A 53 -41.36 2.82 -24.14
N SER A 54 -40.54 3.13 -25.15
CA SER A 54 -40.60 4.40 -25.88
C SER A 54 -42.00 4.72 -26.41
N LEU A 55 -42.69 3.72 -26.98
CA LEU A 55 -44.05 3.86 -27.50
C LEU A 55 -45.11 4.04 -26.40
N PHE A 56 -44.92 3.42 -25.23
CA PHE A 56 -45.79 3.61 -24.06
C PHE A 56 -45.67 5.03 -23.50
N TRP A 57 -44.46 5.58 -23.39
CA TRP A 57 -44.22 6.92 -22.83
C TRP A 57 -44.61 8.06 -23.79
N GLU A 58 -44.47 7.87 -25.11
CA GLU A 58 -45.01 8.80 -26.12
C GLU A 58 -46.54 8.88 -26.08
N HIS A 59 -47.22 7.79 -25.72
CA HIS A 59 -48.67 7.75 -25.57
C HIS A 59 -49.17 8.46 -24.29
N VAL A 60 -48.39 8.44 -23.20
CA VAL A 60 -48.79 9.03 -21.90
C VAL A 60 -48.43 10.51 -21.77
N PHE A 61 -47.30 10.98 -22.32
CA PHE A 61 -46.80 12.35 -22.09
C PHE A 61 -46.74 13.24 -23.35
N GLY A 62 -46.97 12.66 -24.53
CA GLY A 62 -46.81 13.36 -25.81
C GLY A 62 -45.35 13.71 -26.12
N THR A 63 -45.08 14.03 -27.39
CA THR A 63 -43.72 14.36 -27.85
C THR A 63 -43.18 15.64 -27.19
N PRO A 64 -41.86 15.77 -26.95
CA PRO A 64 -41.25 16.86 -26.19
C PRO A 64 -41.60 18.28 -26.67
N GLY A 65 -41.94 18.45 -27.95
CA GLY A 65 -42.39 19.74 -28.51
C GLY A 65 -43.75 20.19 -27.96
N SER A 66 -44.68 19.26 -27.71
CA SER A 66 -46.03 19.56 -27.25
C SER A 66 -46.09 20.06 -25.79
N VAL A 67 -45.09 19.74 -24.97
CA VAL A 67 -45.05 20.13 -23.55
C VAL A 67 -44.46 21.54 -23.42
N MET A 68 -43.46 21.88 -24.23
CA MET A 68 -42.87 23.23 -24.27
C MET A 68 -43.82 24.28 -24.85
N ASP A 69 -44.65 23.92 -25.83
CA ASP A 69 -45.66 24.84 -26.40
C ASP A 69 -46.80 25.14 -25.42
N ARG A 70 -47.20 24.19 -24.56
CA ARG A 70 -48.19 24.45 -23.48
C ARG A 70 -47.63 25.35 -22.37
N ILE A 71 -46.34 25.29 -22.09
CA ILE A 71 -45.69 26.12 -21.05
C ILE A 71 -45.45 27.54 -21.56
N ARG A 72 -45.12 27.72 -22.86
CA ARG A 72 -45.00 29.06 -23.48
C ARG A 72 -46.33 29.81 -23.56
N GLY A 73 -47.45 29.12 -23.76
CA GLY A 73 -48.78 29.74 -23.79
C GLY A 73 -49.22 30.37 -22.46
N SER A 74 -48.60 30.01 -21.33
CA SER A 74 -49.00 30.45 -19.99
C SER A 74 -48.19 31.63 -19.42
N LEU A 75 -47.12 32.08 -20.10
CA LEU A 75 -46.17 33.06 -19.56
C LEU A 75 -46.19 34.44 -20.26
N VAL A 76 -47.09 34.66 -21.22
CA VAL A 76 -47.31 35.99 -21.83
C VAL A 76 -48.65 36.55 -21.36
N LYS A 77 -48.72 36.99 -20.11
CA LYS A 77 -49.65 38.04 -19.68
C LYS A 77 -48.96 38.92 -18.65
N SER A 78 -48.65 40.14 -19.05
CA SER A 78 -48.37 41.28 -18.16
C SER A 78 -49.18 42.48 -18.68
N PRO A 79 -49.55 43.42 -17.80
CA PRO A 79 -50.87 44.04 -17.85
C PRO A 79 -50.83 45.41 -18.52
N SER A 80 -51.83 45.72 -19.36
CA SER A 80 -52.13 47.09 -19.77
C SER A 80 -53.42 47.57 -19.13
N ILE A 81 -53.31 48.77 -18.56
CA ILE A 81 -54.29 49.54 -17.79
C ILE A 81 -55.49 49.98 -18.67
N ALA A 82 -56.61 50.20 -17.99
CA ALA A 82 -57.97 50.45 -18.46
C ALA A 82 -58.22 51.73 -19.29
N GLY A 83 -59.30 51.71 -20.08
CA GLY A 83 -59.99 52.89 -20.61
C GLY A 83 -61.06 52.54 -21.68
N PRO A 84 -62.32 53.00 -21.61
CA PRO A 84 -63.47 52.34 -22.24
C PRO A 84 -64.01 53.06 -23.50
N ASN A 85 -64.82 52.32 -24.27
CA ASN A 85 -66.00 52.74 -25.07
C ASN A 85 -66.10 52.19 -26.52
N SER A 86 -67.20 51.45 -26.69
CA SER A 86 -68.25 51.57 -27.71
C SER A 86 -67.97 51.21 -29.17
N THR A 87 -68.71 50.16 -29.59
CA THR A 87 -69.58 50.09 -30.78
C THR A 87 -68.98 50.29 -32.18
N GLY A 88 -69.23 49.32 -33.05
CA GLY A 88 -69.42 49.58 -34.47
C GLY A 88 -68.82 48.53 -35.38
N ARG A 89 -69.70 47.78 -36.06
CA ARG A 89 -69.39 46.96 -37.23
C ARG A 89 -68.58 47.76 -38.26
N ASN A 90 -67.56 47.14 -38.86
CA ASN A 90 -67.58 46.88 -40.29
C ASN A 90 -66.54 45.84 -40.71
N SER A 91 -67.06 44.90 -41.49
CA SER A 91 -66.37 43.92 -42.32
C SER A 91 -65.52 44.58 -43.39
N GLY A 92 -64.28 44.14 -43.56
CA GLY A 92 -63.43 44.46 -44.70
C GLY A 92 -61.98 44.05 -44.47
N ASP A 93 -61.54 43.01 -45.19
CA ASP A 93 -60.17 42.53 -45.39
C ASP A 93 -59.31 42.12 -44.17
N SER A 94 -59.31 40.82 -43.90
CA SER A 94 -58.26 40.11 -43.17
C SER A 94 -57.81 38.83 -43.91
N SER A 95 -57.59 38.93 -45.22
CA SER A 95 -57.05 37.80 -46.02
C SER A 95 -55.57 37.93 -46.41
N SER A 96 -54.90 39.07 -46.16
CA SER A 96 -53.50 39.28 -46.54
C SER A 96 -52.46 38.98 -45.43
N ASP A 97 -52.81 39.15 -44.15
CA ASP A 97 -51.87 38.93 -43.04
C ASP A 97 -51.62 37.45 -42.70
N CYS A 98 -52.53 36.57 -43.12
CA CYS A 98 -52.42 35.12 -42.90
C CYS A 98 -51.35 34.48 -43.81
N ASP A 99 -51.25 34.93 -45.07
CA ASP A 99 -50.31 34.38 -46.05
C ASP A 99 -48.87 34.90 -45.87
N GLY A 100 -48.70 36.16 -45.49
CA GLY A 100 -47.39 36.74 -45.19
C GLY A 100 -46.71 36.09 -43.98
N ASN A 101 -47.48 35.86 -42.90
CA ASN A 101 -46.98 35.15 -41.73
C ASN A 101 -46.64 33.68 -42.03
N ASN A 102 -47.42 33.00 -42.87
CA ASN A 102 -47.15 31.61 -43.21
C ASN A 102 -45.89 31.47 -44.09
N ARG A 103 -45.65 32.41 -45.01
CA ARG A 103 -44.40 32.47 -45.80
C ARG A 103 -43.17 32.76 -44.94
N LYS A 104 -43.25 33.76 -44.04
CA LYS A 104 -42.14 34.07 -43.10
C LYS A 104 -41.85 32.89 -42.18
N LEU A 105 -42.88 32.21 -41.67
CA LEU A 105 -42.71 30.99 -40.86
C LEU A 105 -42.09 29.84 -41.66
N GLN A 106 -42.47 29.65 -42.92
CA GLN A 106 -41.88 28.63 -43.78
C GLN A 106 -40.41 28.91 -44.08
N GLU A 107 -40.05 30.18 -44.31
CA GLU A 107 -38.68 30.62 -44.49
C GLU A 107 -37.83 30.39 -43.24
N ILE A 108 -38.35 30.74 -42.05
CA ILE A 108 -37.69 30.46 -40.77
C ILE A 108 -37.46 28.96 -40.60
N ARG A 109 -38.45 28.12 -40.92
CA ARG A 109 -38.29 26.65 -40.86
C ARG A 109 -37.23 26.15 -41.83
N ASN A 110 -37.21 26.66 -43.05
CA ASN A 110 -36.24 26.28 -44.08
C ASN A 110 -34.80 26.65 -43.67
N ASN A 111 -34.61 27.86 -43.14
CA ASN A 111 -33.32 28.32 -42.63
C ASN A 111 -32.88 27.52 -41.40
N HIS A 112 -33.79 27.27 -40.45
CA HIS A 112 -33.50 26.44 -39.29
C HIS A 112 -33.09 25.02 -39.72
N SER A 113 -33.80 24.41 -40.66
CA SER A 113 -33.48 23.08 -41.18
C SER A 113 -32.10 23.05 -41.84
N ALA A 114 -31.77 24.06 -42.65
CA ALA A 114 -30.46 24.17 -43.31
C ALA A 114 -29.31 24.38 -42.30
N ILE A 115 -29.47 25.26 -41.31
CA ILE A 115 -28.48 25.45 -40.23
C ILE A 115 -28.25 24.13 -39.47
N GLN A 116 -29.33 23.43 -39.10
CA GLN A 116 -29.22 22.16 -38.40
C GLN A 116 -28.55 21.08 -39.26
N SER A 117 -28.85 21.05 -40.56
CA SER A 117 -28.22 20.11 -41.50
C SER A 117 -26.70 20.29 -41.54
N VAL A 118 -26.22 21.54 -41.64
CA VAL A 118 -24.79 21.86 -41.61
C VAL A 118 -24.15 21.45 -40.28
N LEU A 119 -24.72 21.88 -39.16
CA LEU A 119 -24.14 21.61 -37.84
C LEU A 119 -24.18 20.11 -37.49
N HIS A 120 -25.24 19.41 -37.87
CA HIS A 120 -25.34 17.96 -37.66
C HIS A 120 -24.37 17.18 -38.52
N TYR A 121 -24.16 17.60 -39.78
CA TYR A 121 -23.17 16.99 -40.66
C TYR A 121 -21.75 17.17 -40.12
N TRP A 122 -21.40 18.40 -39.72
CA TRP A 122 -20.02 18.72 -39.35
C TRP A 122 -19.65 18.32 -37.92
N PHE A 123 -20.57 18.46 -36.97
CA PHE A 123 -20.31 18.22 -35.53
C PHE A 123 -21.11 17.06 -34.93
N GLY A 124 -22.20 16.64 -35.57
CA GLY A 124 -23.19 15.72 -34.99
C GLY A 124 -23.07 14.25 -35.38
N GLN A 125 -22.24 13.92 -36.38
CA GLN A 125 -22.12 12.54 -36.88
C GLN A 125 -21.34 11.64 -35.92
N HIS A 126 -20.26 12.17 -35.35
CA HIS A 126 -19.31 11.41 -34.55
C HIS A 126 -18.79 12.24 -33.36
N PRO A 127 -18.26 11.58 -32.30
CA PRO A 127 -17.52 12.26 -31.25
C PRO A 127 -16.32 13.06 -31.82
N PRO A 128 -15.90 14.18 -31.18
CA PRO A 128 -14.89 15.09 -31.73
C PRO A 128 -13.60 14.43 -32.20
N GLU A 129 -13.05 13.46 -31.44
CA GLU A 129 -11.81 12.75 -31.82
C GLU A 129 -11.95 11.96 -33.13
N LYS A 130 -13.12 11.35 -33.35
CA LYS A 130 -13.42 10.61 -34.57
C LYS A 130 -13.72 11.56 -35.73
N SER A 131 -14.46 12.63 -35.48
CA SER A 131 -14.72 13.70 -36.47
C SER A 131 -13.43 14.38 -36.93
N GLN A 132 -12.44 14.54 -36.03
CA GLN A 132 -11.13 15.10 -36.37
C GLN A 132 -10.44 14.32 -37.50
N LYS A 133 -10.43 12.99 -37.41
CA LYS A 133 -9.77 12.11 -38.40
C LYS A 133 -10.60 11.92 -39.66
N MET A 134 -11.94 11.90 -39.53
CA MET A 134 -12.85 11.53 -40.63
C MET A 134 -13.34 12.73 -41.45
N LEU A 135 -13.47 13.92 -40.87
CA LEU A 135 -14.11 15.09 -41.50
C LEU A 135 -13.22 16.34 -41.45
N TRP A 136 -12.67 16.69 -40.29
CA TRP A 136 -12.08 18.01 -40.05
C TRP A 136 -10.63 18.17 -40.51
N MET A 137 -9.78 17.18 -40.24
CA MET A 137 -8.33 17.23 -40.49
C MET A 137 -7.88 15.96 -41.23
N ILE A 138 -8.49 15.71 -42.39
CA ILE A 138 -8.21 14.52 -43.20
C ILE A 138 -6.75 14.58 -43.67
N ALA A 139 -5.94 13.59 -43.27
CA ALA A 139 -4.52 13.50 -43.62
C ALA A 139 -4.27 13.57 -45.13
N ALA A 140 -3.16 14.21 -45.54
CA ALA A 140 -2.77 14.33 -46.95
C ALA A 140 -2.53 12.99 -47.65
N SER A 141 -2.17 11.96 -46.90
CA SER A 141 -2.00 10.59 -47.37
C SER A 141 -3.32 9.90 -47.76
N SER A 142 -4.47 10.32 -47.23
CA SER A 142 -5.77 9.67 -47.43
C SER A 142 -6.56 10.27 -48.59
N LYS A 143 -5.99 10.23 -49.81
CA LYS A 143 -6.57 10.85 -51.02
C LYS A 143 -7.99 10.34 -51.33
N GLU A 144 -8.22 9.03 -51.31
CA GLU A 144 -9.52 8.41 -51.63
C GLU A 144 -10.62 8.83 -50.64
N HIS A 145 -10.31 8.80 -49.34
CA HIS A 145 -11.26 9.22 -48.31
C HIS A 145 -11.60 10.71 -48.42
N ARG A 146 -10.61 11.55 -48.72
CA ARG A 146 -10.82 12.98 -48.96
C ARG A 146 -11.71 13.23 -50.18
N GLN A 147 -11.49 12.53 -51.30
CA GLN A 147 -12.34 12.64 -52.49
C GLN A 147 -13.79 12.24 -52.19
N LYS A 148 -14.01 11.20 -51.38
CA LYS A 148 -15.35 10.79 -50.95
C LYS A 148 -16.05 11.87 -50.13
N VAL A 149 -15.33 12.51 -49.21
CA VAL A 149 -15.87 13.62 -48.40
C VAL A 149 -16.13 14.85 -49.27
N ASP A 150 -15.20 15.21 -50.17
CA ASP A 150 -15.36 16.32 -51.12
C ASP A 150 -16.64 16.11 -51.95
N SER A 151 -16.84 14.91 -52.53
CA SER A 151 -18.04 14.57 -53.32
C SER A 151 -19.34 14.65 -52.52
N ASP A 152 -19.34 14.22 -51.26
CA ASP A 152 -20.53 14.24 -50.40
C ASP A 152 -20.88 15.68 -49.98
N ILE A 153 -19.87 16.52 -49.69
CA ILE A 153 -20.07 17.95 -49.37
C ILE A 153 -20.61 18.71 -50.58
N VAL A 154 -20.02 18.51 -51.76
CA VAL A 154 -20.48 19.12 -53.03
C VAL A 154 -21.94 18.78 -53.27
N THR A 155 -22.28 17.48 -53.23
CA THR A 155 -23.66 17.00 -53.49
C THR A 155 -24.69 17.60 -52.53
N ARG A 156 -24.33 17.87 -51.28
CA ARG A 156 -25.27 18.32 -50.24
C ARG A 156 -25.32 19.83 -50.04
N PHE A 157 -24.22 20.54 -50.26
CA PHE A 157 -24.06 21.91 -49.75
C PHE A 157 -23.61 22.93 -50.81
N GLU A 158 -23.32 22.55 -52.06
CA GLU A 158 -22.93 23.49 -53.12
C GLU A 158 -23.97 24.61 -53.33
N ARG A 159 -25.24 24.25 -53.47
CA ARG A 159 -26.34 25.21 -53.60
C ARG A 159 -26.42 26.17 -52.41
N LEU A 160 -26.20 25.66 -51.19
CA LEU A 160 -26.24 26.47 -49.97
C LEU A 160 -25.08 27.47 -49.91
N LEU A 161 -23.89 27.10 -50.39
CA LEU A 161 -22.76 28.00 -50.53
C LEU A 161 -23.10 29.15 -51.49
N GLY A 162 -23.72 28.85 -52.65
CA GLY A 162 -24.19 29.86 -53.60
C GLY A 162 -25.24 30.81 -53.00
N GLU A 163 -26.23 30.27 -52.27
CA GLU A 163 -27.27 31.09 -51.62
C GLU A 163 -26.68 32.01 -50.53
N LEU A 164 -25.68 31.55 -49.75
CA LEU A 164 -25.02 32.37 -48.74
C LEU A 164 -24.09 33.44 -49.33
N ALA A 165 -23.42 33.16 -50.45
CA ALA A 165 -22.48 34.10 -51.06
C ALA A 165 -23.13 35.04 -52.10
N SER A 166 -24.41 34.84 -52.43
CA SER A 166 -25.13 35.66 -53.41
C SER A 166 -25.31 37.12 -52.95
N SER A 167 -25.16 38.07 -53.88
CA SER A 167 -25.29 39.52 -53.63
C SER A 167 -26.55 40.15 -54.27
N THR A 168 -27.55 39.35 -54.63
CA THR A 168 -28.71 39.83 -55.41
C THR A 168 -29.64 40.71 -54.56
N ALA A 169 -29.89 41.92 -55.03
CA ALA A 169 -30.46 43.06 -54.29
C ALA A 169 -31.99 43.08 -54.09
N HIS A 170 -32.71 41.96 -54.29
CA HIS A 170 -34.19 41.97 -54.26
C HIS A 170 -34.87 41.17 -53.14
N ASP A 171 -34.12 40.39 -52.36
CA ASP A 171 -34.58 39.82 -51.08
C ASP A 171 -33.38 39.75 -50.12
N ALA A 172 -33.62 39.82 -48.81
CA ALA A 172 -32.54 39.73 -47.82
C ALA A 172 -31.74 38.43 -48.04
N THR A 173 -30.46 38.56 -48.37
CA THR A 173 -29.59 37.41 -48.64
C THR A 173 -29.62 36.41 -47.49
N ARG A 174 -29.54 35.10 -47.77
CA ARG A 174 -29.56 34.07 -46.72
C ARG A 174 -28.46 34.31 -45.67
N TRP A 175 -27.32 34.89 -46.07
CA TRP A 175 -26.27 35.32 -45.16
C TRP A 175 -26.72 36.44 -44.21
N GLN A 176 -27.41 37.48 -44.69
CA GLN A 176 -27.97 38.51 -43.81
C GLN A 176 -28.94 37.90 -42.80
N GLN A 177 -29.78 36.96 -43.24
CA GLN A 177 -30.72 36.27 -42.36
C GLN A 177 -30.02 35.45 -41.28
N TRP A 178 -28.96 34.71 -41.61
CA TRP A 178 -28.25 33.85 -40.65
C TRP A 178 -27.27 34.60 -39.76
N CYS A 179 -26.65 35.67 -40.28
CA CYS A 179 -25.49 36.30 -39.67
C CYS A 179 -25.81 37.66 -39.06
N LEU A 180 -26.60 38.51 -39.71
CA LEU A 180 -27.10 39.75 -39.09
C LEU A 180 -28.28 39.47 -38.17
N ASP A 181 -29.05 38.41 -38.49
CA ASP A 181 -30.14 37.87 -37.67
C ASP A 181 -31.02 38.97 -37.04
N PRO A 182 -31.67 39.83 -37.86
CA PRO A 182 -32.36 41.03 -37.36
C PRO A 182 -33.51 40.71 -36.39
N ASP A 183 -34.08 39.50 -36.51
CA ASP A 183 -35.15 39.00 -35.64
C ASP A 183 -34.60 38.21 -34.43
N GLY A 184 -33.28 38.00 -34.32
CA GLY A 184 -32.63 37.28 -33.21
C GLY A 184 -32.98 35.80 -33.11
N ILE A 185 -33.29 35.16 -34.24
CA ILE A 185 -33.85 33.80 -34.31
C ILE A 185 -32.75 32.72 -34.29
N TYR A 186 -31.62 32.97 -34.95
CA TYR A 186 -30.61 31.94 -35.23
C TYR A 186 -29.36 32.05 -34.34
N GLY A 187 -29.04 33.25 -33.85
CA GLY A 187 -27.96 33.54 -32.92
C GLY A 187 -26.58 33.02 -33.38
N ALA A 188 -25.76 32.60 -32.42
CA ALA A 188 -24.42 32.07 -32.69
C ALA A 188 -24.45 30.85 -33.62
N ARG A 189 -25.51 30.03 -33.59
CA ARG A 189 -25.62 28.82 -34.42
C ARG A 189 -25.71 29.14 -35.90
N GLY A 190 -26.47 30.18 -36.28
CA GLY A 190 -26.57 30.64 -37.67
C GLY A 190 -25.22 31.13 -38.19
N LYS A 191 -24.53 31.97 -37.40
CA LYS A 191 -23.18 32.48 -37.69
C LYS A 191 -22.15 31.36 -37.81
N ILE A 192 -22.12 30.39 -36.89
CA ILE A 192 -21.19 29.24 -36.95
C ILE A 192 -21.48 28.36 -38.16
N ALA A 193 -22.75 28.07 -38.47
CA ALA A 193 -23.11 27.29 -39.66
C ALA A 193 -22.67 28.01 -40.94
N ALA A 194 -22.85 29.33 -41.03
CA ALA A 194 -22.33 30.13 -42.13
C ALA A 194 -20.80 30.08 -42.21
N ILE A 195 -20.07 30.16 -41.08
CA ILE A 195 -18.60 29.99 -41.06
C ILE A 195 -18.20 28.61 -41.58
N ILE A 196 -18.89 27.52 -41.20
CA ILE A 196 -18.56 26.18 -41.73
C ILE A 196 -18.76 26.11 -43.24
N VAL A 197 -19.87 26.65 -43.76
CA VAL A 197 -20.12 26.61 -45.21
C VAL A 197 -19.11 27.48 -45.98
N LEU A 198 -18.89 28.71 -45.50
CA LEU A 198 -18.03 29.69 -46.15
C LEU A 198 -16.55 29.37 -45.98
N ASP A 199 -16.08 28.86 -44.85
CA ASP A 199 -14.65 28.60 -44.63
C ASP A 199 -14.25 27.14 -44.85
N GLN A 200 -15.06 26.17 -44.44
CA GLN A 200 -14.69 24.75 -44.52
C GLN A 200 -15.22 24.11 -45.80
N PHE A 201 -16.54 24.13 -46.05
CA PHE A 201 -17.14 23.49 -47.22
C PHE A 201 -16.69 24.13 -48.53
N SER A 202 -16.53 25.45 -48.58
CA SER A 202 -16.00 26.13 -49.77
C SER A 202 -14.65 25.56 -50.21
N ARG A 203 -13.77 25.17 -49.28
CA ARG A 203 -12.45 24.56 -49.58
C ARG A 203 -12.55 23.11 -50.05
N HIS A 204 -13.67 22.43 -49.79
CA HIS A 204 -13.97 21.11 -50.34
C HIS A 204 -14.60 21.23 -51.74
N ILE A 205 -15.47 22.23 -51.92
CA ILE A 205 -16.18 22.50 -53.18
C ILE A 205 -15.18 23.09 -54.19
N LEU A 206 -14.62 24.26 -53.93
CA LEU A 206 -13.76 25.02 -54.85
C LEU A 206 -12.39 24.37 -55.14
N ARG A 207 -12.05 23.25 -54.49
CA ARG A 207 -10.76 22.55 -54.71
C ARG A 207 -10.64 21.94 -56.09
N HIS A 208 -11.76 21.60 -56.72
CA HIS A 208 -11.82 20.87 -58.00
C HIS A 208 -12.53 21.66 -59.11
N TYR A 209 -12.89 22.93 -58.85
CA TYR A 209 -13.47 23.83 -59.86
C TYR A 209 -12.39 24.78 -60.38
N ASP A 210 -12.23 24.84 -61.71
CA ASP A 210 -11.44 25.88 -62.36
C ASP A 210 -12.24 27.19 -62.38
N ASN A 211 -11.56 28.34 -62.30
CA ASN A 211 -12.12 29.71 -62.26
C ASN A 211 -13.03 30.10 -63.46
N SER A 212 -13.40 29.17 -64.33
CA SER A 212 -14.25 29.37 -65.52
C SER A 212 -15.76 29.17 -65.26
N ASP A 213 -16.17 28.60 -64.12
CA ASP A 213 -17.59 28.40 -63.79
C ASP A 213 -18.21 29.64 -63.12
N ASN A 214 -18.91 30.46 -63.91
CA ASN A 214 -19.52 31.74 -63.51
C ASN A 214 -20.66 31.63 -62.46
N HIS A 215 -21.02 30.43 -61.99
CA HIS A 215 -22.14 30.24 -61.05
C HIS A 215 -21.70 30.23 -59.58
N LEU A 216 -20.42 30.00 -59.28
CA LEU A 216 -19.90 29.93 -57.92
C LEU A 216 -19.15 31.22 -57.53
N PRO A 217 -19.23 31.64 -56.26
CA PRO A 217 -18.53 32.83 -55.76
C PRO A 217 -17.00 32.63 -55.76
N THR A 218 -16.25 33.70 -55.96
CA THR A 218 -14.77 33.64 -55.90
C THR A 218 -14.31 33.30 -54.48
N LYS A 219 -13.15 32.62 -54.38
CA LYS A 219 -12.57 32.25 -53.09
C LYS A 219 -12.34 33.47 -52.19
N GLU A 220 -11.87 34.58 -52.75
CA GLU A 220 -11.65 35.82 -52.01
C GLU A 220 -12.96 36.39 -51.43
N CYS A 221 -14.05 36.35 -52.20
CA CYS A 221 -15.36 36.80 -51.75
C CYS A 221 -15.87 35.96 -50.56
N VAL A 222 -15.72 34.64 -50.67
CA VAL A 222 -16.14 33.70 -49.62
C VAL A 222 -15.26 33.82 -48.36
N ASP A 223 -13.94 33.92 -48.50
CA ASP A 223 -13.02 34.10 -47.36
C ASP A 223 -13.30 35.42 -46.62
N GLN A 224 -13.59 36.52 -47.35
CA GLN A 224 -13.98 37.81 -46.75
C GLN A 224 -15.31 37.72 -45.99
N LEU A 225 -16.30 37.02 -46.57
CA LEU A 225 -17.60 36.83 -45.94
C LEU A 225 -17.49 35.95 -44.69
N ALA A 226 -16.64 34.91 -44.72
CA ALA A 226 -16.35 34.07 -43.57
C ALA A 226 -15.69 34.87 -42.43
N LEU A 227 -14.70 35.71 -42.75
CA LEU A 227 -14.04 36.57 -41.76
C LEU A 227 -15.01 37.57 -41.14
N LYS A 228 -15.82 38.26 -41.97
CA LYS A 228 -16.87 39.17 -41.52
C LYS A 228 -17.89 38.48 -40.60
N THR A 229 -18.23 37.22 -40.91
CA THR A 229 -19.14 36.42 -40.08
C THR A 229 -18.50 36.09 -38.73
N ALA A 230 -17.20 35.76 -38.70
CA ALA A 230 -16.46 35.50 -37.47
C ALA A 230 -16.35 36.76 -36.60
N GLU A 231 -16.11 37.92 -37.20
CA GLU A 231 -16.12 39.23 -36.51
C GLU A 231 -17.47 39.53 -35.87
N LEU A 232 -18.58 39.30 -36.59
CA LEU A 232 -19.93 39.44 -36.06
C LEU A 232 -20.20 38.47 -34.90
N LEU A 233 -19.73 37.22 -35.01
CA LEU A 233 -19.88 36.23 -33.94
C LEU A 233 -19.16 36.67 -32.66
N ILE A 234 -17.92 37.16 -32.76
CA ILE A 234 -17.17 37.64 -31.60
C ILE A 234 -17.82 38.91 -31.02
N LYS A 235 -18.25 39.83 -31.88
CA LYS A 235 -18.86 41.10 -31.45
C LYS A 235 -20.18 40.89 -30.71
N GLU A 236 -21.05 40.01 -31.21
CA GLU A 236 -22.41 39.84 -30.70
C GLU A 236 -22.54 38.72 -29.68
N HIS A 237 -21.63 37.74 -29.69
CA HIS A 237 -21.68 36.56 -28.82
C HIS A 237 -20.36 36.35 -28.03
N SER A 238 -19.63 37.42 -27.73
CA SER A 238 -18.39 37.38 -26.90
C SER A 238 -18.60 36.68 -25.57
N VAL A 239 -19.69 37.00 -24.88
CA VAL A 239 -20.06 36.39 -23.59
C VAL A 239 -20.29 34.89 -23.74
N GLU A 240 -20.96 34.44 -24.81
CA GLU A 240 -21.20 33.01 -25.05
C GLU A 240 -19.89 32.24 -25.34
N LEU A 241 -18.93 32.90 -25.98
CA LEU A 241 -17.62 32.34 -26.28
C LEU A 241 -16.71 32.28 -25.04
N GLU A 242 -16.73 33.32 -24.21
CA GLU A 242 -15.92 33.44 -22.98
C GLU A 242 -16.39 32.47 -21.90
N HIS A 243 -17.69 32.27 -21.76
CA HIS A 243 -18.28 31.41 -20.73
C HIS A 243 -18.47 29.96 -21.19
N GLY A 244 -18.02 29.60 -22.40
CA GLY A 244 -18.09 28.22 -22.91
C GLY A 244 -19.51 27.73 -23.22
N MET A 245 -20.45 28.64 -23.50
CA MET A 245 -21.83 28.31 -23.90
C MET A 245 -21.87 27.68 -25.30
N ILE A 246 -20.87 28.01 -26.12
CA ILE A 246 -20.66 27.40 -27.45
C ILE A 246 -19.70 26.20 -27.28
N PRO A 247 -20.04 25.00 -27.81
CA PRO A 247 -19.19 23.82 -27.68
C PRO A 247 -17.77 24.04 -28.23
N LEU A 248 -16.78 23.45 -27.56
CA LEU A 248 -15.36 23.59 -27.90
C LEU A 248 -15.04 23.40 -29.40
N PRO A 249 -15.52 22.35 -30.10
CA PRO A 249 -15.26 22.21 -31.52
C PRO A 249 -15.77 23.40 -32.34
N MET A 250 -16.96 23.93 -32.03
CA MET A 250 -17.52 25.07 -32.75
C MET A 250 -16.70 26.35 -32.53
N ARG A 251 -16.16 26.56 -31.32
CA ARG A 251 -15.25 27.67 -31.02
C ARG A 251 -13.95 27.58 -31.81
N VAL A 252 -13.38 26.39 -31.93
CA VAL A 252 -12.18 26.16 -32.75
C VAL A 252 -12.43 26.52 -34.22
N PHE A 253 -13.57 26.11 -34.79
CA PHE A 253 -13.90 26.43 -36.18
C PHE A 253 -14.28 27.90 -36.39
N ALA A 254 -14.81 28.60 -35.39
CA ALA A 254 -15.05 30.03 -35.44
C ALA A 254 -13.74 30.85 -35.60
N LEU A 255 -12.60 30.29 -35.18
CA LEU A 255 -11.28 30.93 -35.32
C LEU A 255 -10.58 30.61 -36.66
N MET A 256 -11.08 29.65 -37.44
CA MET A 256 -10.44 29.26 -38.71
C MET A 256 -10.37 30.40 -39.74
N PRO A 257 -11.41 31.26 -39.91
CA PRO A 257 -11.32 32.42 -40.80
C PRO A 257 -10.20 33.39 -40.42
N TYR A 258 -9.98 33.66 -39.13
CA TYR A 258 -8.85 34.49 -38.66
C TYR A 258 -7.51 33.85 -38.98
N ARG A 259 -7.38 32.53 -38.77
CA ARG A 259 -6.16 31.79 -39.12
C ARG A 259 -5.88 31.85 -40.63
N HIS A 260 -6.91 31.78 -41.47
CA HIS A 260 -6.78 31.81 -42.93
C HIS A 260 -6.53 33.22 -43.48
N ALA A 261 -7.04 34.28 -42.82
CA ALA A 261 -6.72 35.66 -43.16
C ALA A 261 -5.20 35.98 -43.08
N SER A 262 -4.45 35.19 -42.31
CA SER A 262 -2.97 35.13 -42.32
C SER A 262 -2.24 36.45 -42.03
N THR A 263 -2.89 37.41 -41.39
CA THR A 263 -2.24 38.64 -40.90
C THR A 263 -1.59 38.39 -39.53
N MET A 264 -0.51 39.11 -39.21
CA MET A 264 0.16 38.97 -37.90
C MET A 264 -0.80 39.21 -36.73
N GLU A 265 -1.72 40.16 -36.87
CA GLU A 265 -2.73 40.50 -35.85
C GLU A 265 -3.76 39.38 -35.69
N SER A 266 -4.27 38.83 -36.81
CA SER A 266 -5.25 37.73 -36.78
C SER A 266 -4.66 36.44 -36.20
N VAL A 267 -3.40 36.11 -36.50
CA VAL A 267 -2.74 34.92 -35.93
C VAL A 267 -2.44 35.10 -34.44
N LYS A 268 -2.00 36.30 -34.01
CA LYS A 268 -1.82 36.62 -32.58
C LYS A 268 -3.14 36.56 -31.80
N TYR A 269 -4.23 37.01 -32.43
CA TYR A 269 -5.57 36.88 -31.87
C TYR A 269 -5.95 35.40 -31.68
N VAL A 270 -5.78 34.56 -32.71
CA VAL A 270 -6.06 33.12 -32.63
C VAL A 270 -5.23 32.45 -31.54
N GLN A 271 -3.93 32.76 -31.43
CA GLN A 271 -3.07 32.18 -30.39
C GLN A 271 -3.60 32.50 -28.99
N ARG A 272 -3.85 33.79 -28.72
CA ARG A 272 -4.37 34.22 -27.41
C ARG A 272 -5.69 33.54 -27.08
N THR A 273 -6.62 33.52 -28.03
CA THR A 273 -7.93 32.91 -27.81
C THR A 273 -7.84 31.39 -27.61
N VAL A 274 -6.90 30.69 -28.26
CA VAL A 274 -6.67 29.26 -28.01
C VAL A 274 -6.16 29.00 -26.59
N GLU A 275 -5.26 29.84 -26.07
CA GLU A 275 -4.77 29.74 -24.68
C GLU A 275 -5.91 30.01 -23.67
N GLU A 276 -6.74 31.02 -23.91
CA GLU A 276 -7.93 31.32 -23.10
C GLU A 276 -8.95 30.17 -23.14
N MET A 277 -9.15 29.56 -24.32
CA MET A 277 -10.00 28.37 -24.49
C MET A 277 -9.48 27.19 -23.67
N ALA A 278 -8.17 26.92 -23.71
CA ALA A 278 -7.55 25.83 -22.96
C ALA A 278 -7.71 26.01 -21.44
N ALA A 279 -7.49 27.23 -20.94
CA ALA A 279 -7.67 27.56 -19.53
C ALA A 279 -9.14 27.37 -19.07
N LEU A 280 -10.10 27.76 -19.90
CA LEU A 280 -11.52 27.54 -19.60
C LEU A 280 -11.90 26.05 -19.57
N GLU A 281 -11.37 25.25 -20.50
CA GLU A 281 -11.61 23.80 -20.51
C GLU A 281 -11.01 23.09 -19.29
N GLU A 282 -9.85 23.53 -18.80
CA GLU A 282 -9.28 23.03 -17.55
C GLU A 282 -10.19 23.34 -16.36
N GLN A 283 -10.74 24.55 -16.28
CA GLN A 283 -11.70 24.94 -15.25
C GLN A 283 -13.00 24.12 -15.32
N ASN A 284 -13.53 23.91 -16.53
CA ASN A 284 -14.71 23.07 -16.76
C ASN A 284 -14.44 21.61 -16.38
N ALA A 285 -13.30 21.05 -16.74
CA ALA A 285 -12.89 19.71 -16.36
C ALA A 285 -12.76 19.58 -14.82
N ALA A 286 -12.19 20.58 -14.15
CA ALA A 286 -12.11 20.63 -12.69
C ALA A 286 -13.50 20.72 -12.04
N MET A 287 -14.43 21.51 -12.61
CA MET A 287 -15.82 21.58 -12.17
C MET A 287 -16.55 20.25 -12.32
N VAL A 288 -16.43 19.58 -13.47
CA VAL A 288 -16.98 18.24 -13.69
C VAL A 288 -16.35 17.23 -12.73
N GLY A 289 -15.05 17.33 -12.47
CA GLY A 289 -14.34 16.51 -11.48
C GLY A 289 -14.90 16.68 -10.06
N ARG A 290 -15.14 17.93 -9.63
CA ARG A 290 -15.78 18.26 -8.34
C ARG A 290 -17.23 17.77 -8.27
N PHE A 291 -18.01 17.99 -9.34
CA PHE A 291 -19.38 17.52 -9.42
C PHE A 291 -19.43 16.00 -9.39
N ARG A 292 -18.64 15.28 -10.20
CA ARG A 292 -18.51 13.82 -10.14
C ARG A 292 -18.22 13.32 -8.73
N LYS A 293 -17.29 13.98 -8.02
CA LYS A 293 -16.97 13.63 -6.63
C LYS A 293 -18.16 13.88 -5.67
N ALA A 294 -18.86 15.01 -5.83
CA ALA A 294 -20.04 15.34 -5.03
C ALA A 294 -21.24 14.43 -5.36
N THR A 295 -21.46 14.10 -6.63
CA THR A 295 -22.48 13.16 -7.12
C THR A 295 -22.19 11.76 -6.63
N ASN A 296 -20.95 11.28 -6.69
CA ASN A 296 -20.60 9.96 -6.14
C ASN A 296 -20.80 9.92 -4.62
N ARG A 297 -20.51 11.02 -3.92
CA ARG A 297 -20.83 11.16 -2.48
C ARG A 297 -22.33 11.17 -2.23
N ARG A 298 -23.12 11.93 -3.01
CA ARG A 298 -24.58 11.98 -2.86
C ARG A 298 -25.22 10.66 -3.27
N LEU A 299 -24.71 9.98 -4.28
CA LEU A 299 -25.12 8.64 -4.68
C LEU A 299 -24.85 7.66 -3.55
N ALA A 300 -23.67 7.70 -2.93
CA ALA A 300 -23.38 6.88 -1.76
C ALA A 300 -24.31 7.20 -0.57
N VAL A 301 -24.62 8.49 -0.34
CA VAL A 301 -25.56 8.90 0.72
C VAL A 301 -27.01 8.52 0.38
N LEU A 302 -27.44 8.63 -0.88
CA LEU A 302 -28.78 8.24 -1.34
C LEU A 302 -28.94 6.73 -1.30
N GLN A 303 -27.93 5.97 -1.71
CA GLN A 303 -27.89 4.52 -1.56
C GLN A 303 -27.94 4.12 -0.08
N ASP A 304 -27.30 4.88 0.82
CA ASP A 304 -27.39 4.68 2.27
C ASP A 304 -28.76 5.13 2.84
N GLU A 305 -29.38 6.20 2.31
CA GLU A 305 -30.74 6.67 2.67
C GLU A 305 -31.84 5.69 2.18
N GLU A 306 -31.72 5.16 0.96
CA GLU A 306 -32.63 4.14 0.38
C GLU A 306 -32.52 2.81 1.14
N ARG A 307 -31.30 2.43 1.57
CA ARG A 307 -31.09 1.30 2.50
C ARG A 307 -31.68 1.53 3.88
N ARG A 308 -31.71 2.78 4.38
CA ARG A 308 -32.29 3.15 5.68
C ARG A 308 -33.81 3.28 5.66
N THR A 309 -34.41 3.61 4.51
CA THR A 309 -35.85 3.86 4.37
C THR A 309 -36.64 2.65 3.84
N GLY A 310 -35.96 1.54 3.53
CA GLY A 310 -36.61 0.27 3.18
C GLY A 310 -37.29 0.26 1.81
N LYS A 311 -37.08 1.27 0.96
CA LYS A 311 -37.55 1.29 -0.43
C LYS A 311 -36.46 0.82 -1.38
N ILE A 312 -36.14 -0.47 -1.27
CA ILE A 312 -35.76 -1.23 -2.45
C ILE A 312 -36.92 -2.18 -2.68
N ASP A 313 -37.80 -1.78 -3.60
CA ASP A 313 -38.81 -2.66 -4.18
C ASP A 313 -38.08 -3.83 -4.85
N THR A 314 -38.02 -4.92 -4.10
CA THR A 314 -38.44 -6.26 -4.48
C THR A 314 -39.31 -6.37 -5.75
N GLU A 315 -38.78 -6.04 -6.92
CA GLU A 315 -39.35 -6.50 -8.21
C GLU A 315 -38.23 -6.90 -9.18
N ASN A 316 -37.56 -8.02 -8.87
CA ASN A 316 -37.21 -9.08 -9.83
C ASN A 316 -36.24 -10.10 -9.22
N THR A 317 -36.63 -10.75 -8.12
CA THR A 317 -36.24 -12.16 -7.89
C THR A 317 -37.23 -12.80 -6.92
N ALA A 318 -38.47 -12.98 -7.38
CA ALA A 318 -39.40 -13.89 -6.73
C ALA A 318 -38.85 -15.32 -6.90
N GLY A 319 -38.50 -15.96 -5.80
CA GLY A 319 -37.99 -17.33 -5.83
C GLY A 319 -37.70 -17.91 -4.45
N LYS A 320 -38.76 -18.22 -3.71
CA LYS A 320 -38.83 -19.25 -2.65
C LYS A 320 -37.82 -19.13 -1.49
N ASN A 321 -38.31 -18.76 -0.31
CA ASN A 321 -38.79 -19.78 0.62
C ASN A 321 -39.47 -19.16 1.84
N GLU A 322 -40.58 -19.80 2.18
CA GLU A 322 -41.42 -19.57 3.34
C GLU A 322 -40.73 -20.01 4.64
N ASN A 323 -41.22 -19.43 5.73
CA ASN A 323 -41.29 -19.97 7.09
C ASN A 323 -39.97 -20.31 7.80
N ILE A 324 -39.64 -19.51 8.82
CA ILE A 324 -39.59 -20.00 10.21
C ILE A 324 -40.03 -18.86 11.13
N SER A 325 -40.95 -19.24 12.01
CA SER A 325 -41.58 -18.48 13.07
C SER A 325 -40.61 -17.94 14.12
N ALA A 326 -41.07 -16.88 14.77
CA ALA A 326 -40.57 -16.33 16.01
C ALA A 326 -40.23 -17.41 17.05
N ASP A 327 -39.03 -17.34 17.61
CA ASP A 327 -38.82 -17.02 19.03
C ASP A 327 -37.33 -16.81 19.31
N ASP A 328 -37.08 -15.95 20.29
CA ASP A 328 -35.93 -15.95 21.20
C ASP A 328 -34.77 -14.92 21.00
N ASP A 329 -34.70 -14.11 22.05
CA ASP A 329 -33.57 -13.42 22.69
C ASP A 329 -32.69 -12.38 21.97
N GLY A 330 -32.59 -11.24 22.66
CA GLY A 330 -31.86 -10.04 22.28
C GLY A 330 -30.39 -10.30 21.95
N LYS A 331 -30.05 -10.14 20.67
CA LYS A 331 -28.67 -9.97 20.19
C LYS A 331 -28.61 -8.81 19.20
N ASP A 332 -27.86 -7.78 19.60
CA ASP A 332 -26.94 -7.00 18.76
C ASP A 332 -27.35 -6.90 17.28
N GLN A 333 -28.20 -5.93 16.93
CA GLN A 333 -28.50 -5.60 15.53
C GLN A 333 -27.25 -5.00 14.87
N ARG A 334 -26.27 -5.84 14.55
CA ARG A 334 -25.15 -5.46 13.69
C ARG A 334 -25.74 -5.12 12.34
N LYS A 335 -25.52 -3.88 11.90
CA LYS A 335 -25.78 -3.43 10.54
C LYS A 335 -25.11 -4.45 9.59
N GLN A 336 -25.89 -5.28 8.91
CA GLN A 336 -25.38 -6.33 8.02
C GLN A 336 -24.91 -5.66 6.73
N PHE A 337 -23.60 -5.64 6.47
CA PHE A 337 -23.03 -5.06 5.25
C PHE A 337 -23.13 -6.08 4.11
N SER A 338 -23.55 -5.60 2.94
CA SER A 338 -23.58 -6.41 1.71
C SER A 338 -22.23 -6.38 0.98
N ASP A 339 -22.00 -7.32 0.06
CA ASP A 339 -20.77 -7.36 -0.74
C ASP A 339 -20.59 -6.06 -1.56
N ASP A 340 -21.68 -5.46 -2.03
CA ASP A 340 -21.69 -4.17 -2.74
C ASP A 340 -21.17 -2.99 -1.88
N ASP A 341 -21.24 -3.13 -0.56
CA ASP A 341 -20.83 -2.08 0.37
C ASP A 341 -19.33 -2.04 0.56
N ILE A 342 -18.71 -3.22 0.56
CA ILE A 342 -17.32 -3.42 0.95
C ILE A 342 -16.37 -3.53 -0.25
N LEU A 343 -16.84 -4.01 -1.41
CA LEU A 343 -16.01 -4.22 -2.61
C LEU A 343 -15.88 -2.96 -3.47
N GLU A 344 -14.70 -2.78 -4.05
CA GLU A 344 -14.43 -1.81 -5.13
C GLU A 344 -14.55 -2.48 -6.51
N THR A 345 -14.27 -3.77 -6.61
CA THR A 345 -14.36 -4.56 -7.83
C THR A 345 -14.97 -5.92 -7.50
N PHE A 346 -15.79 -6.43 -8.41
CA PHE A 346 -16.54 -7.68 -8.25
C PHE A 346 -15.90 -8.82 -9.04
N PRO A 347 -16.07 -10.07 -8.60
CA PRO A 347 -15.54 -11.21 -9.31
C PRO A 347 -16.28 -11.43 -10.64
N PHE A 348 -15.55 -11.86 -11.66
CA PHE A 348 -16.14 -12.32 -12.93
C PHE A 348 -15.28 -13.45 -13.53
N HIS A 349 -15.87 -14.28 -14.38
CA HIS A 349 -15.11 -15.34 -15.07
C HIS A 349 -14.28 -14.75 -16.21
N ALA A 350 -12.96 -14.88 -16.11
CA ALA A 350 -12.00 -14.45 -17.11
C ALA A 350 -11.28 -15.64 -17.75
N ASP A 351 -10.85 -15.49 -19.01
CA ASP A 351 -9.91 -16.42 -19.62
C ASP A 351 -8.54 -16.27 -18.92
N MET A 352 -8.07 -17.36 -18.33
CA MET A 352 -6.80 -17.41 -17.61
C MET A 352 -5.61 -17.69 -18.53
N ALA A 353 -5.79 -18.09 -19.80
CA ALA A 353 -4.67 -18.37 -20.71
C ALA A 353 -3.64 -17.23 -20.84
N PRO A 354 -4.03 -15.93 -20.86
CA PRO A 354 -3.08 -14.81 -20.91
C PRO A 354 -2.26 -14.62 -19.62
N THR A 355 -2.66 -15.23 -18.50
CA THR A 355 -2.04 -14.98 -17.19
C THR A 355 -0.55 -15.35 -17.17
N LEU A 356 -0.16 -16.42 -17.87
CA LEU A 356 1.23 -16.90 -17.96
C LEU A 356 2.19 -15.85 -18.53
N ARG A 357 1.69 -14.90 -19.32
CA ARG A 357 2.49 -13.82 -19.91
C ARG A 357 2.52 -12.56 -19.05
N HIS A 358 1.62 -12.45 -18.07
CA HIS A 358 1.46 -11.28 -17.23
C HIS A 358 2.66 -11.10 -16.28
N PRO A 359 3.16 -9.86 -16.06
CA PRO A 359 4.30 -9.60 -15.17
C PRO A 359 4.16 -10.20 -13.77
N ILE A 360 3.00 -10.02 -13.12
CA ILE A 360 2.70 -10.60 -11.81
C ILE A 360 2.94 -12.12 -11.77
N HIS A 361 2.42 -12.85 -12.76
CA HIS A 361 2.56 -14.30 -12.81
C HIS A 361 4.01 -14.72 -13.01
N LYS A 362 4.73 -14.05 -13.92
CA LYS A 362 6.16 -14.30 -14.17
C LYS A 362 7.01 -14.06 -12.93
N THR A 363 6.80 -12.94 -12.26
CA THR A 363 7.52 -12.60 -11.02
C THR A 363 7.21 -13.59 -9.90
N MET A 364 5.96 -14.05 -9.78
CA MET A 364 5.61 -15.07 -8.79
C MET A 364 6.32 -16.40 -9.06
N VAL A 365 6.28 -16.89 -10.31
CA VAL A 365 6.96 -18.15 -10.69
C VAL A 365 8.47 -18.03 -10.49
N GLN A 366 9.08 -16.91 -10.88
CA GLN A 366 10.50 -16.65 -10.66
C GLN A 366 10.82 -16.67 -9.16
N PHE A 367 10.06 -15.95 -8.35
CA PHE A 367 10.26 -15.90 -6.90
C PHE A 367 10.17 -17.29 -6.26
N LEU A 368 9.16 -18.10 -6.63
CA LEU A 368 9.03 -19.48 -6.15
C LEU A 368 10.22 -20.34 -6.55
N THR A 369 10.69 -20.20 -7.79
CA THR A 369 11.87 -20.91 -8.32
C THR A 369 13.13 -20.55 -7.52
N GLU A 370 13.33 -19.26 -7.21
CA GLU A 370 14.44 -18.79 -6.38
C GLU A 370 14.38 -19.34 -4.94
N GLN A 371 13.18 -19.65 -4.44
CA GLN A 371 13.01 -20.33 -3.17
C GLN A 371 13.12 -21.87 -3.27
N GLY A 372 13.38 -22.44 -4.45
CA GLY A 372 13.48 -23.91 -4.65
C GLY A 372 12.14 -24.63 -4.82
N ILE A 373 11.05 -23.90 -5.08
CA ILE A 373 9.71 -24.44 -5.34
C ILE A 373 9.49 -24.46 -6.86
N HIS A 374 9.52 -25.66 -7.44
CA HIS A 374 9.41 -25.90 -8.88
C HIS A 374 8.09 -26.59 -9.24
N PRO A 375 7.56 -26.40 -10.47
CA PRO A 375 6.42 -27.18 -10.92
C PRO A 375 6.80 -28.66 -11.03
N ALA A 376 5.86 -29.57 -10.75
CA ALA A 376 6.05 -30.99 -11.01
C ALA A 376 6.22 -31.23 -12.52
N ASN A 377 7.07 -32.19 -12.90
CA ASN A 377 7.47 -32.48 -14.30
C ASN A 377 6.33 -32.94 -15.24
N ASP A 378 5.08 -32.96 -14.81
CA ASP A 378 3.92 -33.44 -15.58
C ASP A 378 2.98 -32.30 -16.03
N ALA A 379 3.50 -31.34 -16.80
CA ALA A 379 2.64 -30.42 -17.55
C ALA A 379 2.29 -31.02 -18.93
N PRO A 380 1.04 -30.93 -19.41
CA PRO A 380 0.62 -31.60 -20.65
C PRO A 380 1.32 -31.00 -21.88
N ASN A 381 1.90 -31.91 -22.66
CA ASN A 381 2.47 -31.72 -23.99
C ASN A 381 1.65 -30.78 -24.89
N GLN A 382 2.07 -29.51 -25.04
CA GLN A 382 1.62 -28.68 -26.17
C GLN A 382 2.50 -28.99 -27.38
N LYS A 383 1.99 -29.85 -28.27
CA LYS A 383 2.54 -30.06 -29.61
C LYS A 383 2.41 -28.79 -30.46
N GLY A 384 3.50 -28.43 -31.14
CA GLY A 384 3.45 -27.81 -32.47
C GLY A 384 4.18 -26.47 -32.60
N GLY A 385 5.36 -26.49 -33.23
CA GLY A 385 6.00 -25.27 -33.72
C GLY A 385 7.52 -25.35 -33.85
N THR A 386 8.01 -26.09 -34.84
CA THR A 386 9.39 -26.06 -35.31
C THR A 386 9.79 -24.65 -35.77
N ARG A 387 10.89 -24.11 -35.22
CA ARG A 387 11.95 -23.45 -36.01
C ARG A 387 13.20 -23.18 -35.16
N SER A 388 14.28 -23.77 -35.63
CA SER A 388 15.64 -23.70 -35.11
C SER A 388 16.20 -22.28 -35.16
N ALA A 389 16.94 -21.89 -34.12
CA ALA A 389 18.08 -20.99 -34.22
C ALA A 389 19.06 -21.30 -33.09
N GLU A 390 20.30 -21.52 -33.48
CA GLU A 390 21.41 -22.08 -32.74
C GLU A 390 22.27 -20.98 -32.08
N VAL A 391 22.98 -21.40 -31.01
CA VAL A 391 24.28 -20.88 -30.51
C VAL A 391 24.27 -19.82 -29.40
N GLY A 392 24.77 -20.28 -28.24
CA GLY A 392 25.25 -19.47 -27.11
C GLY A 392 25.63 -20.34 -25.89
N LYS A 393 26.58 -21.27 -26.05
CA LYS A 393 27.13 -22.11 -24.97
C LYS A 393 27.92 -21.28 -23.95
N ASN A 394 27.58 -21.39 -22.66
CA ASN A 394 28.49 -21.79 -21.58
C ASN A 394 27.91 -21.43 -20.19
N THR A 395 27.36 -22.42 -19.50
CA THR A 395 27.62 -22.76 -18.09
C THR A 395 26.96 -24.10 -17.79
N ASN A 396 27.77 -25.14 -17.55
CA ASN A 396 27.27 -26.41 -17.03
C ASN A 396 26.81 -26.19 -15.59
N ILE A 397 25.50 -26.09 -15.39
CA ILE A 397 24.87 -26.41 -14.11
C ILE A 397 24.34 -27.83 -14.27
N GLU A 398 24.88 -28.76 -13.50
CA GLU A 398 24.32 -30.10 -13.36
C GLU A 398 22.85 -29.97 -12.92
N ILE A 399 21.93 -30.21 -13.84
CA ILE A 399 20.51 -30.34 -13.52
C ILE A 399 20.36 -31.74 -12.90
N GLY A 400 20.64 -31.82 -11.61
CA GLY A 400 20.24 -32.96 -10.80
C GLY A 400 18.72 -33.08 -10.84
N THR A 401 18.22 -34.26 -11.21
CA THR A 401 16.82 -34.66 -11.11
C THR A 401 16.41 -34.68 -9.64
N SER A 402 16.07 -33.52 -9.07
CA SER A 402 15.52 -33.41 -7.72
C SER A 402 14.00 -33.54 -7.78
N SER A 403 13.46 -34.48 -7.00
CA SER A 403 12.02 -34.57 -6.74
C SER A 403 11.47 -33.21 -6.26
N PRO A 404 10.26 -32.77 -6.68
CA PRO A 404 9.72 -31.48 -6.27
C PRO A 404 9.70 -31.36 -4.74
N GLN A 405 10.38 -30.35 -4.20
CA GLN A 405 10.37 -30.10 -2.76
C GLN A 405 8.97 -29.64 -2.34
N LYS A 406 8.33 -30.39 -1.44
CA LYS A 406 7.14 -29.91 -0.71
C LYS A 406 7.46 -28.56 -0.06
N GLY A 407 6.66 -27.53 -0.35
CA GLY A 407 6.76 -26.20 0.25
C GLY A 407 5.39 -25.72 0.70
N ALA A 408 5.38 -24.77 1.63
CA ALA A 408 4.16 -24.13 2.08
C ALA A 408 4.24 -22.60 2.03
N ILE A 409 3.15 -21.98 1.58
CA ILE A 409 3.02 -20.53 1.48
C ILE A 409 1.83 -20.09 2.31
N ILE A 410 2.05 -19.09 3.14
CA ILE A 410 0.99 -18.48 3.96
C ILE A 410 0.76 -17.08 3.43
N VAL A 411 -0.41 -16.81 2.85
CA VAL A 411 -0.77 -15.48 2.34
C VAL A 411 -1.33 -14.64 3.49
N SER A 412 -0.70 -13.51 3.80
CA SER A 412 -1.35 -12.53 4.68
C SER A 412 -2.43 -11.78 3.90
N LEU A 413 -3.66 -12.24 4.03
CA LEU A 413 -4.78 -11.84 3.18
C LEU A 413 -5.59 -10.72 3.86
N SER A 414 -5.29 -9.47 3.51
CA SER A 414 -6.00 -8.31 4.08
C SER A 414 -7.31 -8.00 3.37
N GLY A 415 -7.52 -8.57 2.17
CA GLY A 415 -8.66 -8.25 1.29
C GLY A 415 -8.43 -7.02 0.40
N GLY A 416 -7.31 -6.32 0.57
CA GLY A 416 -6.84 -5.33 -0.39
C GLY A 416 -6.32 -5.97 -1.68
N VAL A 417 -6.28 -5.19 -2.76
CA VAL A 417 -5.95 -5.64 -4.12
C VAL A 417 -4.65 -6.46 -4.18
N ASP A 418 -3.60 -6.02 -3.48
CA ASP A 418 -2.29 -6.67 -3.52
C ASP A 418 -2.34 -8.10 -2.98
N SER A 419 -3.05 -8.32 -1.87
CA SER A 419 -3.16 -9.63 -1.24
C SER A 419 -4.11 -10.56 -1.99
N MET A 420 -5.21 -10.02 -2.54
CA MET A 420 -6.19 -10.78 -3.32
C MET A 420 -5.59 -11.28 -4.64
N VAL A 421 -4.76 -10.46 -5.30
CA VAL A 421 -4.02 -10.86 -6.51
C VAL A 421 -3.00 -11.97 -6.20
N ILE A 422 -2.26 -11.87 -5.09
CA ILE A 422 -1.36 -12.96 -4.67
C ILE A 422 -2.12 -14.27 -4.48
N ALA A 423 -3.25 -14.24 -3.75
CA ALA A 423 -4.07 -15.43 -3.53
C ALA A 423 -4.58 -16.03 -4.86
N ALA A 424 -5.10 -15.19 -5.77
CA ALA A 424 -5.61 -15.64 -7.06
C ALA A 424 -4.51 -16.28 -7.93
N VAL A 425 -3.31 -15.69 -7.98
CA VAL A 425 -2.17 -16.22 -8.74
C VAL A 425 -1.72 -17.57 -8.17
N LEU A 426 -1.55 -17.66 -6.85
CA LEU A 426 -1.11 -18.91 -6.21
C LEU A 426 -2.14 -20.04 -6.38
N ALA A 427 -3.44 -19.73 -6.28
CA ALA A 427 -4.51 -20.68 -6.57
C ALA A 427 -4.49 -21.16 -8.03
N HIS A 428 -4.21 -20.27 -8.99
CA HIS A 428 -4.05 -20.66 -10.39
C HIS A 428 -2.81 -21.54 -10.61
N LEU A 429 -1.67 -21.20 -9.99
CA LEU A 429 -0.45 -21.99 -10.06
C LEU A 429 -0.65 -23.41 -9.54
N LYS A 430 -1.30 -23.55 -8.37
CA LYS A 430 -1.61 -24.85 -7.75
C LYS A 430 -2.50 -25.71 -8.64
N ARG A 431 -3.53 -25.12 -9.25
CA ARG A 431 -4.54 -25.84 -10.06
C ARG A 431 -4.07 -26.18 -11.46
N SER A 432 -3.31 -25.30 -12.12
CA SER A 432 -3.14 -25.36 -13.57
C SER A 432 -1.70 -25.29 -14.06
N CYS A 433 -0.72 -25.03 -13.19
CA CYS A 433 0.68 -24.83 -13.57
C CYS A 433 1.66 -25.83 -12.94
N GLY A 434 1.18 -26.99 -12.48
CA GLY A 434 2.05 -28.05 -11.93
C GLY A 434 2.46 -27.87 -10.47
N TYR A 435 1.88 -26.92 -9.73
CA TYR A 435 2.17 -26.69 -8.31
C TYR A 435 1.17 -27.41 -7.37
N GLY A 436 0.56 -28.53 -7.78
CA GLY A 436 -0.45 -29.22 -6.96
C GLY A 436 0.05 -29.72 -5.60
N HIS A 437 1.36 -29.87 -5.43
CA HIS A 437 2.01 -30.26 -4.17
C HIS A 437 2.23 -29.08 -3.19
N LEU A 438 1.91 -27.85 -3.60
CA LEU A 438 2.08 -26.64 -2.81
C LEU A 438 0.96 -26.52 -1.78
N THR A 439 1.32 -26.50 -0.49
CA THR A 439 0.38 -26.19 0.58
C THR A 439 0.20 -24.68 0.64
N ILE A 440 -1.03 -24.18 0.50
CA ILE A 440 -1.31 -22.74 0.54
C ILE A 440 -2.35 -22.47 1.62
N LEU A 441 -2.01 -21.60 2.57
CA LEU A 441 -2.89 -21.15 3.64
C LEU A 441 -3.07 -19.63 3.50
N ALA A 442 -4.22 -19.10 3.89
CA ALA A 442 -4.48 -17.67 4.01
C ALA A 442 -4.74 -17.30 5.47
N VAL A 443 -4.16 -16.17 5.87
CA VAL A 443 -4.29 -15.60 7.21
C VAL A 443 -4.89 -14.21 7.10
N HIS A 444 -6.09 -14.04 7.64
CA HIS A 444 -6.77 -12.76 7.76
C HIS A 444 -6.82 -12.31 9.22
N ILE A 445 -6.53 -11.04 9.46
CA ILE A 445 -6.66 -10.44 10.79
C ILE A 445 -7.74 -9.37 10.72
N ASP A 446 -8.88 -9.66 11.34
CA ASP A 446 -9.94 -8.68 11.54
C ASP A 446 -9.57 -7.80 12.74
N TYR A 447 -9.19 -6.54 12.45
CA TYR A 447 -8.82 -5.57 13.48
C TYR A 447 -10.01 -4.98 14.24
N ALA A 448 -11.25 -5.27 13.84
CA ALA A 448 -12.50 -4.78 14.45
C ALA A 448 -12.59 -3.25 14.62
N ASN A 449 -11.75 -2.47 13.92
CA ASN A 449 -11.73 -1.01 14.03
C ASN A 449 -12.87 -0.32 13.26
N ARG A 450 -13.57 -1.06 12.39
CA ARG A 450 -14.61 -0.55 11.50
C ARG A 450 -15.83 -1.47 11.56
N PRO A 451 -17.07 -0.94 11.49
CA PRO A 451 -18.27 -1.76 11.57
C PRO A 451 -18.38 -2.79 10.43
N GLU A 452 -17.84 -2.49 9.25
CA GLU A 452 -17.83 -3.39 8.09
C GLU A 452 -16.76 -4.50 8.13
N SER A 453 -15.82 -4.45 9.08
CA SER A 453 -14.66 -5.36 9.14
C SER A 453 -15.03 -6.85 9.27
N GLY A 454 -16.13 -7.16 9.96
CA GLY A 454 -16.64 -8.53 10.04
C GLY A 454 -17.14 -9.05 8.69
N ALA A 455 -17.85 -8.22 7.93
CA ALA A 455 -18.33 -8.59 6.60
C ALA A 455 -17.18 -8.73 5.59
N GLU A 456 -16.13 -7.91 5.72
CA GLU A 456 -14.88 -8.10 4.99
C GLU A 456 -14.28 -9.49 5.32
N ALA A 457 -14.08 -9.83 6.59
CA ALA A 457 -13.55 -11.14 6.98
C ALA A 457 -14.39 -12.31 6.43
N ASP A 458 -15.72 -12.16 6.42
CA ASP A 458 -16.64 -13.17 5.89
C ASP A 458 -16.59 -13.31 4.36
N TYR A 459 -16.41 -12.19 3.64
CA TYR A 459 -16.24 -12.24 2.19
C TYR A 459 -14.91 -12.87 1.78
N VAL A 460 -13.78 -12.51 2.43
CA VAL A 460 -12.49 -13.13 2.09
C VAL A 460 -12.53 -14.65 2.30
N ARG A 461 -13.20 -15.11 3.37
CA ARG A 461 -13.41 -16.54 3.62
C ARG A 461 -14.14 -17.22 2.45
N ARG A 462 -15.32 -16.70 2.08
CA ARG A 462 -16.11 -17.20 0.94
C ARG A 462 -15.31 -17.13 -0.36
N TYR A 463 -14.50 -16.10 -0.56
CA TYR A 463 -13.66 -16.00 -1.74
C TYR A 463 -12.63 -17.14 -1.83
N CYS A 464 -11.99 -17.50 -0.71
CA CYS A 464 -11.08 -18.65 -0.66
C CYS A 464 -11.79 -19.99 -0.87
N GLU A 465 -12.98 -20.16 -0.28
CA GLU A 465 -13.76 -21.40 -0.34
C GLU A 465 -14.40 -21.59 -1.72
N ASP A 466 -15.18 -20.60 -2.18
CA ASP A 466 -16.04 -20.70 -3.36
C ASP A 466 -15.32 -20.31 -4.65
N HIS A 467 -14.63 -19.16 -4.67
CA HIS A 467 -14.06 -18.59 -5.90
C HIS A 467 -12.67 -19.15 -6.23
N LEU A 468 -11.92 -19.59 -5.22
CA LEU A 468 -10.64 -20.26 -5.40
C LEU A 468 -10.76 -21.80 -5.31
N ASP A 469 -11.97 -22.35 -5.24
CA ASP A 469 -12.27 -23.79 -5.24
C ASP A 469 -11.49 -24.56 -4.17
N ASN A 470 -11.50 -24.03 -2.94
CA ASN A 470 -10.74 -24.55 -1.79
C ASN A 470 -9.24 -24.80 -2.06
N ALA A 471 -8.64 -24.09 -3.03
CA ALA A 471 -7.21 -24.20 -3.29
C ALA A 471 -6.35 -23.67 -2.12
N ILE A 472 -6.94 -22.83 -1.26
CA ILE A 472 -6.29 -22.13 -0.16
C ILE A 472 -7.10 -22.30 1.14
N ASP A 473 -6.47 -22.84 2.18
CA ASP A 473 -7.10 -22.99 3.51
C ASP A 473 -7.14 -21.65 4.23
N PHE A 474 -8.33 -21.19 4.65
CA PHE A 474 -8.50 -19.87 5.24
C PHE A 474 -8.56 -19.90 6.78
N TYR A 475 -7.80 -19.01 7.43
CA TYR A 475 -7.81 -18.79 8.87
C TYR A 475 -8.00 -17.30 9.18
N CYS A 476 -8.91 -17.00 10.12
CA CYS A 476 -9.19 -15.63 10.57
C CYS A 476 -8.95 -15.49 12.08
N ARG A 477 -8.29 -14.41 12.49
CA ARG A 477 -8.21 -13.95 13.87
C ARG A 477 -8.84 -12.58 13.99
N ARG A 478 -9.91 -12.48 14.77
CA ARG A 478 -10.51 -11.19 15.15
C ARG A 478 -9.86 -10.67 16.42
N ILE A 479 -9.47 -9.40 16.42
CA ILE A 479 -8.92 -8.69 17.56
C ILE A 479 -10.07 -8.01 18.30
N GLY A 480 -10.30 -8.39 19.55
CA GLY A 480 -11.25 -7.76 20.47
C GLY A 480 -10.58 -7.13 21.69
N GLU A 481 -9.29 -7.39 21.88
CA GLU A 481 -8.51 -7.06 23.07
C GLU A 481 -8.05 -5.59 23.08
N VAL A 482 -7.89 -4.99 21.90
CA VAL A 482 -7.44 -3.59 21.73
C VAL A 482 -8.25 -2.89 20.64
N THR A 483 -8.52 -1.60 20.82
CA THR A 483 -9.29 -0.79 19.85
C THR A 483 -8.55 0.51 19.54
N ARG A 484 -8.39 0.82 18.24
CA ARG A 484 -7.68 2.02 17.80
C ARG A 484 -8.41 3.29 18.25
N GLY A 485 -7.67 4.20 18.88
CA GLY A 485 -8.21 5.48 19.37
C GLY A 485 -8.79 5.42 20.79
N ILE A 486 -8.93 4.22 21.36
CA ILE A 486 -9.26 4.02 22.79
C ILE A 486 -7.98 3.63 23.54
N THR A 487 -7.29 2.58 23.06
CA THR A 487 -6.01 2.15 23.62
C THR A 487 -4.91 3.15 23.22
N ALA A 488 -3.95 3.38 24.12
CA ALA A 488 -2.78 4.20 23.83
C ALA A 488 -2.07 3.70 22.57
N ARG A 489 -1.61 4.62 21.71
CA ARG A 489 -1.15 4.28 20.36
C ARG A 489 0.00 3.28 20.35
N ASP A 490 1.01 3.49 21.18
CA ASP A 490 2.20 2.63 21.24
C ASP A 490 1.84 1.22 21.74
N GLU A 491 0.91 1.14 22.68
CA GLU A 491 0.38 -0.13 23.20
C GLU A 491 -0.46 -0.86 22.16
N TYR A 492 -1.34 -0.14 21.44
CA TYR A 492 -2.12 -0.69 20.34
C TYR A 492 -1.21 -1.27 19.25
N GLU A 493 -0.20 -0.51 18.81
CA GLU A 493 0.73 -0.95 17.77
C GLU A 493 1.56 -2.17 18.22
N ARG A 494 1.98 -2.22 19.49
CA ARG A 494 2.69 -3.37 20.07
C ARG A 494 1.81 -4.62 20.13
N ILE A 495 0.64 -4.54 20.76
CA ILE A 495 -0.27 -5.69 20.94
C ILE A 495 -0.78 -6.20 19.58
N ALA A 496 -1.17 -5.30 18.67
CA ALA A 496 -1.60 -5.68 17.32
C ALA A 496 -0.50 -6.37 16.51
N ARG A 497 0.77 -6.01 16.74
CA ARG A 497 1.93 -6.67 16.14
C ARG A 497 2.14 -8.04 16.75
N GLU A 498 2.11 -8.17 18.08
CA GLU A 498 2.24 -9.46 18.78
C GLU A 498 1.19 -10.44 18.28
N ILE A 499 -0.10 -10.07 18.33
CA ILE A 499 -1.20 -10.92 17.82
C ILE A 499 -0.97 -11.35 16.37
N ARG A 500 -0.50 -10.45 15.50
CA ARG A 500 -0.22 -10.78 14.10
C ARG A 500 0.88 -11.83 13.95
N TYR A 501 2.00 -11.65 14.64
CA TYR A 501 3.14 -12.55 14.51
C TYR A 501 2.91 -13.87 15.24
N ASP A 502 2.16 -13.86 16.34
CA ASP A 502 1.71 -15.06 17.03
C ASP A 502 0.82 -15.89 16.11
N PHE A 503 -0.13 -15.24 15.44
CA PHE A 503 -0.99 -15.93 14.48
C PHE A 503 -0.21 -16.46 13.27
N TYR A 504 0.79 -15.72 12.78
CA TYR A 504 1.71 -16.23 11.76
C TYR A 504 2.47 -17.48 12.24
N ARG A 505 2.98 -17.51 13.49
CA ARG A 505 3.65 -18.70 14.05
C ARG A 505 2.71 -19.90 14.12
N ASP A 506 1.49 -19.69 14.58
CA ASP A 506 0.48 -20.75 14.64
C ASP A 506 0.16 -21.31 13.24
N THR A 507 0.01 -20.45 12.23
CA THR A 507 -0.23 -20.92 10.86
C THR A 507 0.98 -21.60 10.26
N VAL A 508 2.21 -21.16 10.57
CA VAL A 508 3.44 -21.86 10.18
C VAL A 508 3.49 -23.26 10.77
N ALA A 509 3.11 -23.43 12.04
CA ALA A 509 3.02 -24.75 12.66
C ALA A 509 2.01 -25.64 11.94
N ARG A 510 0.79 -25.12 11.68
CA ARG A 510 -0.25 -25.83 10.92
C ARG A 510 0.19 -26.23 9.52
N ALA A 511 0.87 -25.33 8.81
CA ALA A 511 1.40 -25.60 7.48
C ALA A 511 2.45 -26.72 7.50
N LYS A 512 3.32 -26.76 8.51
CA LYS A 512 4.30 -27.84 8.71
C LYS A 512 3.62 -29.18 8.99
N ASP A 513 2.56 -29.17 9.78
CA ASP A 513 1.77 -30.38 10.08
C ASP A 513 1.03 -30.90 8.85
N ALA A 514 0.41 -30.01 8.06
CA ALA A 514 -0.27 -30.35 6.81
C ALA A 514 0.68 -30.94 5.75
N MET A 515 1.96 -30.56 5.78
CA MET A 515 2.99 -31.16 4.92
C MET A 515 3.46 -32.55 5.40
N GLY A 516 3.04 -32.99 6.59
CA GLY A 516 3.45 -34.27 7.21
C GLY A 516 4.87 -34.26 7.78
N LEU A 517 5.37 -33.10 8.22
CA LEU A 517 6.73 -32.96 8.75
C LEU A 517 6.74 -33.25 10.26
N HIS A 518 7.04 -34.50 10.62
CA HIS A 518 6.98 -34.98 12.00
C HIS A 518 8.33 -34.94 12.73
N SER A 519 9.45 -35.02 12.02
CA SER A 519 10.79 -34.92 12.64
C SER A 519 11.30 -33.48 12.74
N LYS A 520 12.13 -33.19 13.77
CA LYS A 520 12.80 -31.89 13.92
C LYS A 520 13.67 -31.52 12.71
N GLU A 521 14.29 -32.52 12.08
CA GLU A 521 15.20 -32.33 10.94
C GLU A 521 14.45 -31.99 9.65
N GLU A 522 13.31 -32.65 9.39
CA GLU A 522 12.41 -32.32 8.28
C GLU A 522 11.78 -30.92 8.44
N ARG A 523 11.43 -30.53 9.66
CA ARG A 523 10.87 -29.19 9.97
C ARG A 523 11.87 -28.04 9.80
N ARG A 524 13.18 -28.34 9.79
CA ARG A 524 14.27 -27.37 9.63
C ARG A 524 14.64 -27.12 8.16
N ASN A 525 14.45 -28.12 7.30
CA ASN A 525 14.90 -28.10 5.90
C ASN A 525 13.80 -27.76 4.87
N LYS A 526 12.57 -27.41 5.29
CA LYS A 526 11.46 -27.12 4.38
C LYS A 526 11.03 -25.65 4.40
N ILE A 527 10.74 -25.13 3.20
CA ILE A 527 10.42 -23.73 2.96
C ILE A 527 8.97 -23.46 3.39
N VAL A 528 8.82 -22.69 4.47
CA VAL A 528 7.55 -22.12 4.92
C VAL A 528 7.74 -20.62 5.08
N GLY A 529 6.93 -19.81 4.40
CA GLY A 529 7.02 -18.37 4.51
C GLY A 529 5.69 -17.65 4.34
N VAL A 530 5.57 -16.51 5.02
CA VAL A 530 4.41 -15.63 4.99
C VAL A 530 4.57 -14.60 3.87
N MET A 531 3.75 -14.70 2.82
CA MET A 531 3.71 -13.76 1.71
C MET A 531 2.91 -12.51 2.03
N LEU A 532 3.50 -11.34 1.75
CA LEU A 532 2.89 -10.01 1.85
C LEU A 532 2.81 -9.34 0.47
N GLY A 533 1.73 -8.59 0.24
CA GLY A 533 1.49 -7.80 -0.97
C GLY A 533 2.26 -6.48 -1.05
N HIS A 534 3.52 -6.44 -0.63
CA HIS A 534 4.32 -5.22 -0.73
C HIS A 534 4.86 -5.05 -2.15
N HIS A 535 4.74 -3.83 -2.68
CA HIS A 535 5.13 -3.49 -4.06
C HIS A 535 6.16 -2.34 -4.10
N ARG A 536 6.64 -1.97 -5.30
CA ARG A 536 7.71 -0.96 -5.49
C ARG A 536 7.37 0.41 -4.89
N GLY A 537 6.09 0.81 -4.98
CA GLY A 537 5.60 2.01 -4.29
C GLY A 537 5.80 1.98 -2.76
N ASP A 538 5.63 0.83 -2.09
CA ASP A 538 5.83 0.73 -0.64
C ASP A 538 7.30 0.84 -0.26
N LEU A 539 8.20 0.33 -1.12
CA LEU A 539 9.64 0.52 -0.95
C LEU A 539 10.00 2.02 -0.94
N ARG A 540 9.43 2.81 -1.86
CA ARG A 540 9.66 4.28 -1.93
C ARG A 540 9.14 5.00 -0.69
N GLU A 541 7.95 4.62 -0.22
CA GLU A 541 7.39 5.12 1.05
C GLU A 541 8.35 4.83 2.21
N ASN A 542 8.96 3.64 2.23
CA ASN A 542 9.88 3.22 3.29
C ASN A 542 11.22 3.94 3.24
N VAL A 543 11.81 4.13 2.05
CA VAL A 543 13.06 4.88 1.86
C VAL A 543 12.95 6.28 2.44
N LEU A 544 11.87 7.00 2.09
CA LEU A 544 11.65 8.35 2.63
C LEU A 544 11.43 8.34 4.14
N SER A 545 10.62 7.40 4.63
CA SER A 545 10.34 7.25 6.07
C SER A 545 11.61 6.96 6.86
N ASN A 546 12.45 6.04 6.39
CA ASN A 546 13.70 5.62 7.03
C ASN A 546 14.74 6.73 7.00
N ALA A 547 14.88 7.44 5.87
CA ALA A 547 15.77 8.60 5.77
C ALA A 547 15.43 9.67 6.83
N HIS A 548 14.14 10.01 7.00
CA HIS A 548 13.71 11.03 7.97
C HIS A 548 13.75 10.54 9.43
N LYS A 549 13.68 9.22 9.66
CA LYS A 549 13.86 8.62 10.99
C LYS A 549 15.33 8.48 11.40
N GLY A 550 16.27 8.86 10.52
CA GLY A 550 17.71 8.76 10.78
C GLY A 550 18.25 7.32 10.66
N CYS A 551 17.57 6.46 9.90
CA CYS A 551 18.11 5.13 9.57
C CYS A 551 19.41 5.28 8.76
N GLY A 552 20.36 4.36 8.99
CA GLY A 552 21.66 4.39 8.33
C GLY A 552 21.58 4.14 6.82
N PRO A 553 22.63 4.52 6.06
CA PRO A 553 22.65 4.43 4.59
C PRO A 553 22.66 2.99 4.06
N LEU A 554 22.87 2.00 4.93
CA LEU A 554 22.80 0.59 4.58
C LEU A 554 21.43 -0.02 4.86
N ASP A 555 20.44 0.74 5.30
CA ASP A 555 19.11 0.18 5.59
C ASP A 555 17.97 1.10 5.17
N LEU A 556 18.16 1.77 4.03
CA LEU A 556 17.16 2.70 3.50
C LEU A 556 15.93 1.95 2.98
N SER A 557 16.12 0.84 2.26
CA SER A 557 15.04 0.00 1.77
C SER A 557 14.13 -0.49 2.91
N GLY A 558 14.74 -0.95 4.01
CA GLY A 558 14.08 -1.55 5.17
C GLY A 558 13.20 -2.78 4.84
N MET A 559 13.22 -3.27 3.59
CA MET A 559 12.43 -4.38 3.09
C MET A 559 13.18 -5.08 1.97
N THR A 560 13.35 -6.39 2.10
CA THR A 560 13.92 -7.27 1.07
C THR A 560 12.86 -8.28 0.59
N GLY A 561 13.11 -8.92 -0.55
CA GLY A 561 12.23 -9.97 -1.09
C GLY A 561 12.00 -11.13 -0.13
N VAL A 562 13.02 -11.47 0.66
CA VAL A 562 12.98 -12.46 1.75
C VAL A 562 13.59 -11.84 3.00
N SER A 563 12.88 -11.86 4.13
CA SER A 563 13.40 -11.43 5.43
C SER A 563 12.97 -12.40 6.54
N LYS A 564 13.73 -12.46 7.65
CA LYS A 564 13.34 -13.22 8.84
C LYS A 564 12.98 -12.25 9.97
N ASN A 565 11.73 -12.30 10.43
CA ASN A 565 11.16 -11.37 11.40
C ASN A 565 10.52 -12.18 12.55
N ASP A 566 10.98 -12.00 13.79
CA ASP A 566 10.46 -12.72 14.97
C ASP A 566 10.35 -14.25 14.76
N GLY A 567 11.41 -14.84 14.17
CA GLY A 567 11.47 -16.25 13.82
C GLY A 567 10.71 -16.66 12.55
N ILE A 568 9.92 -15.77 11.95
CA ILE A 568 9.10 -16.01 10.76
C ILE A 568 9.80 -15.55 9.48
N THR A 569 9.85 -16.43 8.48
CA THR A 569 10.27 -16.06 7.12
C THR A 569 9.14 -15.31 6.41
N VAL A 570 9.42 -14.10 5.93
CA VAL A 570 8.48 -13.23 5.23
C VAL A 570 8.91 -13.09 3.77
N PHE A 571 7.96 -13.29 2.86
CA PHE A 571 8.13 -13.22 1.41
C PHE A 571 7.41 -11.99 0.83
N ARG A 572 8.07 -11.26 -0.08
CA ARG A 572 7.53 -10.06 -0.74
C ARG A 572 7.76 -10.12 -2.25
N PRO A 573 7.09 -11.04 -2.96
CA PRO A 573 7.37 -11.29 -4.38
C PRO A 573 7.08 -10.07 -5.27
N LEU A 574 6.14 -9.21 -4.90
CA LEU A 574 5.71 -8.07 -5.71
C LEU A 574 6.60 -6.82 -5.54
N LEU A 575 7.61 -6.87 -4.67
CA LEU A 575 8.46 -5.72 -4.34
C LEU A 575 9.11 -5.03 -5.57
N PRO A 576 9.51 -5.76 -6.63
CA PRO A 576 10.06 -5.14 -7.84
C PRO A 576 9.02 -4.47 -8.75
N LEU A 577 7.73 -4.73 -8.56
CA LEU A 577 6.67 -4.35 -9.50
C LEU A 577 5.95 -3.07 -9.09
N GLU A 578 5.49 -2.31 -10.09
CA GLU A 578 4.59 -1.19 -9.89
C GLU A 578 3.18 -1.63 -9.53
N LYS A 579 2.47 -0.79 -8.76
CA LYS A 579 1.09 -1.05 -8.35
C LYS A 579 0.13 -1.14 -9.55
N SER A 580 0.44 -0.49 -10.66
CA SER A 580 -0.33 -0.56 -11.90
C SER A 580 -0.48 -1.99 -12.43
N PHE A 581 0.55 -2.83 -12.32
CA PHE A 581 0.47 -4.24 -12.73
C PHE A 581 -0.44 -5.07 -11.83
N VAL A 582 -0.56 -4.70 -10.55
CA VAL A 582 -1.48 -5.36 -9.62
C VAL A 582 -2.92 -5.04 -10.01
N PHE A 583 -3.22 -3.78 -10.29
CA PHE A 583 -4.55 -3.37 -10.78
C PHE A 583 -4.89 -3.97 -12.14
N ASP A 584 -3.95 -3.97 -13.10
CA ASP A 584 -4.15 -4.60 -14.41
C ASP A 584 -4.51 -6.08 -14.26
N TYR A 585 -3.79 -6.82 -13.41
CA TYR A 585 -4.13 -8.22 -13.12
C TYR A 585 -5.54 -8.35 -12.55
N ALA A 586 -5.88 -7.55 -11.52
CA ALA A 586 -7.17 -7.64 -10.86
C ALA A 586 -8.34 -7.36 -11.81
N HIS A 587 -8.23 -6.30 -12.63
CA HIS A 587 -9.28 -5.91 -13.57
C HIS A 587 -9.38 -6.83 -14.77
N LYS A 588 -8.27 -7.43 -15.22
CA LYS A 588 -8.26 -8.34 -16.36
C LYS A 588 -8.76 -9.72 -16.02
N PHE A 589 -8.48 -10.21 -14.82
CA PHE A 589 -8.79 -11.58 -14.39
C PHE A 589 -9.90 -11.67 -13.34
N GLY A 590 -10.63 -10.57 -13.09
CA GLY A 590 -11.80 -10.55 -12.22
C GLY A 590 -11.49 -10.85 -10.76
N VAL A 591 -10.39 -10.31 -10.23
CA VAL A 591 -10.04 -10.45 -8.82
C VAL A 591 -10.73 -9.32 -8.03
N PRO A 592 -11.66 -9.64 -7.11
CA PRO A 592 -12.32 -8.65 -6.27
C PRO A 592 -11.39 -8.16 -5.16
N TYR A 593 -11.62 -6.93 -4.70
CA TYR A 593 -10.86 -6.33 -3.61
C TYR A 593 -11.64 -5.20 -2.92
N TYR A 594 -11.27 -4.92 -1.66
CA TYR A 594 -11.89 -3.85 -0.87
C TYR A 594 -11.42 -2.45 -1.25
N LYS A 595 -12.26 -1.47 -0.91
CA LYS A 595 -11.94 -0.04 -1.04
C LYS A 595 -10.68 0.31 -0.21
N ASP A 596 -9.78 1.14 -0.75
CA ASP A 596 -8.61 1.60 0.01
C ASP A 596 -9.07 2.50 1.17
N THR A 597 -8.94 1.99 2.39
CA THR A 597 -9.35 2.66 3.62
C THR A 597 -8.17 3.28 4.39
N THR A 598 -7.01 3.44 3.74
CA THR A 598 -5.84 4.07 4.35
C THR A 598 -6.19 5.49 4.83
N PRO A 599 -6.15 5.77 6.15
CA PRO A 599 -6.61 7.06 6.66
C PRO A 599 -5.73 8.22 6.21
N LEU A 600 -6.36 9.31 5.73
CA LEU A 600 -5.65 10.51 5.23
C LEU A 600 -4.77 11.19 6.29
N TRP A 601 -5.11 11.05 7.57
CA TRP A 601 -4.35 11.63 8.68
C TRP A 601 -3.08 10.82 9.03
N SER A 602 -3.00 9.55 8.62
CA SER A 602 -1.87 8.67 8.93
C SER A 602 -0.60 9.10 8.20
N THR A 603 0.58 8.78 8.75
CA THR A 603 1.86 9.06 8.09
C THR A 603 1.89 8.47 6.68
N ARG A 604 1.43 7.23 6.52
CA ARG A 604 1.35 6.55 5.21
C ARG A 604 0.38 7.25 4.26
N GLY A 605 -0.80 7.62 4.73
CA GLY A 605 -1.79 8.37 3.95
C GLY A 605 -1.27 9.74 3.50
N LYS A 606 -0.52 10.45 4.35
CA LYS A 606 0.13 11.72 4.00
C LYS A 606 1.26 11.54 2.99
N LEU A 607 2.10 10.52 3.16
CA LEU A 607 3.17 10.19 2.21
C LEU A 607 2.60 9.89 0.82
N ARG A 608 1.64 8.95 0.73
CA ARG A 608 1.05 8.51 -0.54
C ARG A 608 0.23 9.59 -1.25
N ASN A 609 -0.57 10.36 -0.53
CA ASN A 609 -1.54 11.28 -1.15
C ASN A 609 -1.07 12.74 -1.23
N LYS A 610 0.02 13.10 -0.57
CA LYS A 610 0.51 14.49 -0.54
C LYS A 610 1.98 14.59 -0.92
N LEU A 611 2.87 13.89 -0.19
CA LEU A 611 4.30 14.08 -0.37
C LEU A 611 4.83 13.46 -1.67
N LEU A 612 4.51 12.20 -1.96
CA LEU A 612 4.99 11.55 -3.18
C LEU A 612 4.53 12.27 -4.46
N PRO A 613 3.23 12.66 -4.60
CA PRO A 613 2.80 13.46 -5.74
C PRO A 613 3.52 14.82 -5.85
N LEU A 614 3.76 15.49 -4.71
CA LEU A 614 4.50 16.76 -4.70
C LEU A 614 5.97 16.57 -5.11
N LEU A 615 6.61 15.47 -4.70
CA LEU A 615 7.98 15.16 -5.12
C LEU A 615 8.06 14.84 -6.62
N GLU A 616 7.03 14.20 -7.17
CA GLU A 616 6.92 13.94 -8.60
C GLU A 616 6.66 15.23 -9.39
N GLU A 617 5.82 16.14 -8.87
CA GLU A 617 5.60 17.47 -9.45
C GLU A 617 6.88 18.33 -9.48
N ILE A 618 7.67 18.32 -8.39
CA ILE A 618 8.88 19.15 -8.27
C ILE A 618 10.03 18.61 -9.15
N TYR A 619 10.24 17.29 -9.16
CA TYR A 619 11.42 16.66 -9.75
C TYR A 619 11.14 15.89 -11.05
N GLY A 620 9.88 15.78 -11.46
CA GLY A 620 9.42 15.07 -12.66
C GLY A 620 9.27 13.56 -12.49
N ASP A 621 8.74 12.90 -13.54
CA ASP A 621 8.35 11.49 -13.59
C ASP A 621 9.50 10.50 -13.23
N GLY A 622 10.76 10.91 -13.34
CA GLY A 622 11.94 10.09 -13.00
C GLY A 622 12.22 9.99 -11.49
N SER A 623 11.69 10.91 -10.68
CA SER A 623 11.99 11.07 -9.26
C SER A 623 11.74 9.79 -8.45
N MET A 624 10.63 9.10 -8.75
CA MET A 624 10.25 7.87 -8.05
C MET A 624 11.18 6.69 -8.36
N ASN A 625 11.72 6.64 -9.59
CA ASN A 625 12.72 5.62 -9.94
C ASN A 625 14.05 5.86 -9.23
N ASN A 626 14.45 7.12 -9.04
CA ASN A 626 15.66 7.46 -8.28
C ASN A 626 15.58 6.98 -6.82
N LEU A 627 14.41 7.10 -6.17
CA LEU A 627 14.20 6.54 -4.83
C LEU A 627 14.30 5.02 -4.79
N SER A 628 13.79 4.33 -5.82
CA SER A 628 13.93 2.88 -5.94
C SER A 628 15.38 2.46 -6.18
N ASN A 629 16.11 3.19 -7.03
CA ASN A 629 17.54 2.93 -7.28
C ASN A 629 18.39 3.17 -6.04
N LEU A 630 18.12 4.24 -5.29
CA LEU A 630 18.79 4.51 -4.01
C LEU A 630 18.57 3.38 -2.99
N ALA A 631 17.39 2.76 -2.98
CA ALA A 631 17.12 1.59 -2.16
C ALA A 631 17.98 0.39 -2.58
N ALA A 632 18.07 0.12 -3.88
CA ALA A 632 18.88 -0.97 -4.43
C ALA A 632 20.38 -0.76 -4.16
N GLU A 633 20.91 0.44 -4.43
CA GLU A 633 22.29 0.81 -4.15
C GLU A 633 22.63 0.71 -2.66
N SER A 634 21.69 1.08 -1.78
CA SER A 634 21.80 0.91 -0.32
C SER A 634 21.94 -0.58 0.06
N ASP A 635 21.11 -1.45 -0.54
CA ASP A 635 21.14 -2.90 -0.31
C ASP A 635 22.41 -3.57 -0.85
N GLU A 636 22.88 -3.15 -2.03
CA GLU A 636 24.14 -3.59 -2.63
C GLU A 636 25.33 -3.18 -1.77
N CYS A 637 25.36 -1.93 -1.31
CA CYS A 637 26.37 -1.42 -0.39
C CYS A 637 26.37 -2.22 0.93
N ARG A 638 25.19 -2.55 1.46
CA ARG A 638 25.06 -3.40 2.67
C ARG A 638 25.69 -4.76 2.42
N THR A 639 25.37 -5.38 1.29
CA THR A 639 25.87 -6.70 0.91
C THR A 639 27.39 -6.70 0.75
N LEU A 640 27.93 -5.69 0.06
CA LEU A 640 29.37 -5.51 -0.14
C LEU A 640 30.10 -5.30 1.19
N MET A 641 29.61 -4.40 2.04
CA MET A 641 30.20 -4.13 3.36
C MET A 641 30.10 -5.35 4.27
N ASN A 642 28.99 -6.09 4.21
CA ASN A 642 28.83 -7.32 4.99
C ASN A 642 29.85 -8.37 4.55
N LYS A 643 29.96 -8.62 3.25
CA LYS A 643 30.90 -9.61 2.70
C LYS A 643 32.37 -9.26 2.95
N SER A 644 32.74 -7.98 2.82
CA SER A 644 34.14 -7.54 2.88
C SER A 644 34.65 -7.25 4.29
N MET A 645 33.80 -6.73 5.19
CA MET A 645 34.24 -6.19 6.48
C MET A 645 33.50 -6.81 7.67
N ILE A 646 32.16 -6.82 7.66
CA ILE A 646 31.38 -7.24 8.83
C ILE A 646 31.45 -8.74 9.06
N ALA A 647 31.22 -9.58 8.04
CA ALA A 647 31.25 -11.02 8.18
C ALA A 647 32.64 -11.55 8.61
N PRO A 648 33.78 -11.05 8.09
CA PRO A 648 35.10 -11.40 8.63
C PRO A 648 35.27 -11.03 10.11
N PHE A 649 34.79 -9.86 10.53
CA PHE A 649 34.81 -9.47 11.94
C PHE A 649 33.95 -10.40 12.80
N VAL A 650 32.70 -10.64 12.42
CA VAL A 650 31.78 -11.51 13.16
C VAL A 650 32.33 -12.94 13.26
N LYS A 651 32.95 -13.45 12.20
CA LYS A 651 33.64 -14.77 12.22
C LYS A 651 34.85 -14.81 13.16
N SER A 652 35.48 -13.67 13.45
CA SER A 652 36.59 -13.58 14.41
C SER A 652 36.12 -13.52 15.87
N VAL A 653 34.80 -13.35 16.09
CA VAL A 653 34.22 -13.34 17.44
C VAL A 653 34.23 -14.76 17.99
N VAL A 654 34.82 -14.91 19.18
CA VAL A 654 34.86 -16.20 19.88
C VAL A 654 33.72 -16.25 20.88
N HIS A 655 32.89 -17.28 20.76
CA HIS A 655 31.80 -17.56 21.69
C HIS A 655 32.32 -18.47 22.82
N LYS A 656 32.04 -18.09 24.06
CA LYS A 656 32.37 -18.84 25.27
C LYS A 656 31.11 -18.97 26.15
N PRO A 657 31.05 -19.96 27.07
CA PRO A 657 29.89 -20.16 27.94
C PRO A 657 29.45 -18.89 28.69
N MET A 658 30.40 -18.03 29.07
CA MET A 658 30.12 -16.83 29.86
C MET A 658 30.03 -15.53 29.06
N GLY A 659 30.24 -15.57 27.74
CA GLY A 659 30.19 -14.37 26.92
C GLY A 659 30.89 -14.44 25.57
N LEU A 660 31.14 -13.27 25.00
CA LEU A 660 31.83 -13.08 23.73
C LEU A 660 33.22 -12.48 23.95
N ILE A 661 34.17 -12.89 23.11
CA ILE A 661 35.49 -12.27 22.99
C ILE A 661 35.59 -11.63 21.60
N LEU A 662 35.84 -10.33 21.57
CA LEU A 662 36.00 -9.53 20.37
C LEU A 662 37.47 -9.12 20.24
N ASP A 663 38.13 -9.47 19.13
CA ASP A 663 39.44 -8.92 18.81
C ASP A 663 39.30 -7.59 18.06
N THR A 664 39.75 -6.51 18.70
CA THR A 664 39.64 -5.15 18.13
C THR A 664 40.90 -4.70 17.42
N THR A 665 42.02 -5.44 17.51
CA THR A 665 43.34 -4.97 17.08
C THR A 665 43.43 -4.73 15.58
N ALA A 666 42.92 -5.67 14.78
CA ALA A 666 42.89 -5.59 13.31
C ALA A 666 41.86 -4.58 12.78
N TRP A 667 40.94 -4.12 13.64
CA TRP A 667 39.75 -3.35 13.24
C TRP A 667 39.70 -1.94 13.86
N LYS A 668 40.65 -1.59 14.74
CA LYS A 668 40.63 -0.34 15.53
C LYS A 668 40.55 0.93 14.68
N ASP A 669 41.14 0.92 13.49
CA ASP A 669 41.20 2.09 12.59
C ASP A 669 39.93 2.27 11.74
N GLN A 670 38.97 1.35 11.86
CA GLN A 670 37.69 1.45 11.17
C GLN A 670 36.80 2.56 11.76
N PRO A 671 35.97 3.22 10.92
CA PRO A 671 35.16 4.35 11.34
C PRO A 671 34.01 3.96 12.29
N LEU A 672 33.44 4.95 12.99
CA LEU A 672 32.29 4.76 13.89
C LEU A 672 31.14 3.98 13.23
N PHE A 673 30.90 4.25 11.95
CA PHE A 673 29.85 3.57 11.19
C PHE A 673 30.04 2.05 11.14
N PHE A 674 31.28 1.59 10.89
CA PHE A 674 31.62 0.15 10.91
C PHE A 674 31.31 -0.45 12.28
N TRP A 675 31.80 0.17 13.35
CA TRP A 675 31.61 -0.36 14.71
C TRP A 675 30.16 -0.39 15.17
N LYS A 676 29.32 0.56 14.75
CA LYS A 676 27.87 0.54 15.00
C LYS A 676 27.16 -0.64 14.33
N VAL A 677 27.68 -1.13 13.20
CA VAL A 677 27.11 -2.28 12.48
C VAL A 677 27.71 -3.58 13.01
N ALA A 678 29.04 -3.65 13.13
CA ALA A 678 29.77 -4.82 13.57
C ALA A 678 29.39 -5.26 14.99
N LEU A 679 29.34 -4.32 15.94
CA LEU A 679 28.93 -4.63 17.32
C LEU A 679 27.46 -5.01 17.41
N ARG A 680 26.61 -4.44 16.57
CA ARG A 680 25.18 -4.80 16.54
C ARG A 680 25.01 -6.24 16.10
N GLU A 681 25.68 -6.63 15.01
CA GLU A 681 25.62 -7.99 14.48
C GLU A 681 26.20 -9.00 15.50
N ALA A 682 27.37 -8.69 16.08
CA ALA A 682 27.99 -9.54 17.09
C ALA A 682 27.14 -9.70 18.35
N LEU A 683 26.59 -8.62 18.90
CA LEU A 683 25.77 -8.68 20.13
C LEU A 683 24.40 -9.32 19.88
N HIS A 684 23.75 -9.03 18.74
CA HIS A 684 22.46 -9.63 18.41
C HIS A 684 22.58 -11.12 18.10
N SER A 685 23.73 -11.60 17.62
CA SER A 685 23.98 -13.03 17.39
C SER A 685 23.82 -13.89 18.66
N VAL A 686 23.87 -13.26 19.83
CA VAL A 686 23.73 -13.89 21.16
C VAL A 686 22.57 -13.29 21.97
N GLY A 687 21.64 -12.59 21.32
CA GLY A 687 20.47 -12.01 21.97
C GLY A 687 20.74 -10.80 22.89
N LEU A 688 21.96 -10.24 22.88
CA LEU A 688 22.28 -9.06 23.69
C LEU A 688 21.83 -7.77 23.02
N GLY A 689 21.30 -6.84 23.81
CA GLY A 689 20.89 -5.53 23.30
C GLY A 689 22.08 -4.63 22.94
N MET A 690 21.97 -3.90 21.84
CA MET A 690 23.02 -3.01 21.31
C MET A 690 23.43 -1.85 22.25
N PHE A 691 24.68 -1.40 22.15
CA PHE A 691 25.21 -0.21 22.82
C PHE A 691 24.54 1.08 22.36
N SER A 692 24.46 2.08 23.24
CA SER A 692 24.05 3.43 22.84
C SER A 692 25.11 4.09 21.94
N ASP A 693 24.70 5.03 21.09
CA ASP A 693 25.62 5.79 20.24
C ASP A 693 26.76 6.44 21.03
N LYS A 694 26.46 7.01 22.20
CA LYS A 694 27.46 7.59 23.10
C LYS A 694 28.44 6.53 23.62
N SER A 695 27.93 5.35 23.97
CA SER A 695 28.74 4.24 24.47
C SER A 695 29.69 3.69 23.39
N VAL A 696 29.25 3.61 22.12
CA VAL A 696 30.12 3.18 21.01
C VAL A 696 31.25 4.19 20.77
N ILE A 697 30.95 5.49 20.86
CA ILE A 697 31.98 6.53 20.72
C ILE A 697 33.03 6.42 21.84
N GLU A 698 32.61 6.21 23.10
CA GLU A 698 33.56 6.04 24.21
C GLU A 698 34.36 4.74 24.07
N PHE A 699 33.71 3.65 23.65
CA PHE A 699 34.37 2.39 23.31
C PHE A 699 35.49 2.61 22.28
N LEU A 700 35.18 3.32 21.18
CA LEU A 700 36.14 3.63 20.12
C LEU A 700 37.33 4.43 20.61
N LYS A 701 37.08 5.47 21.41
CA LYS A 701 38.15 6.28 22.02
C LYS A 701 39.12 5.41 22.82
N ARG A 702 38.65 4.35 23.49
CA ARG A 702 39.50 3.45 24.26
C ARG A 702 40.33 2.52 23.37
N ILE A 703 39.70 1.87 22.39
CA ILE A 703 40.41 0.92 21.52
C ILE A 703 41.38 1.58 20.53
N GLN A 704 41.18 2.85 20.21
CA GLN A 704 42.05 3.64 19.32
C GLN A 704 43.23 4.31 20.06
N THR A 705 43.33 4.16 21.38
CA THR A 705 44.47 4.72 22.12
C THR A 705 45.79 4.04 21.72
N LYS A 706 46.88 4.82 21.62
CA LYS A 706 48.21 4.27 21.29
C LYS A 706 48.71 3.22 22.30
N LYS A 707 48.34 3.37 23.57
CA LYS A 707 48.66 2.44 24.65
C LYS A 707 47.37 2.04 25.36
N LEU A 708 46.90 0.83 25.06
CA LEU A 708 45.73 0.25 25.68
C LEU A 708 46.00 0.01 27.17
N LYS A 709 44.98 0.27 27.98
CA LYS A 709 44.99 -0.03 29.42
C LYS A 709 43.82 -0.95 29.71
N ALA A 710 44.06 -1.99 30.51
CA ALA A 710 43.00 -2.87 30.93
C ALA A 710 41.98 -2.12 31.80
N ALA A 711 40.70 -2.17 31.43
CA ALA A 711 39.64 -1.44 32.13
C ALA A 711 38.24 -1.95 31.80
N TRP A 712 37.32 -1.76 32.75
CA TRP A 712 35.88 -1.90 32.51
C TRP A 712 35.34 -0.74 31.69
N LEU A 713 34.50 -1.07 30.72
CA LEU A 713 33.79 -0.11 29.87
C LEU A 713 32.32 -0.10 30.25
N GLN A 714 31.81 1.07 30.61
CA GLN A 714 30.40 1.24 30.94
C GLN A 714 29.58 1.45 29.67
N CYS A 715 29.35 0.36 28.93
CA CYS A 715 28.61 0.41 27.67
C CYS A 715 27.09 0.33 27.89
N ARG A 716 26.64 -0.58 28.76
CA ARG A 716 25.25 -0.74 29.23
C ARG A 716 25.22 -1.16 30.71
N LYS A 717 24.03 -1.19 31.31
CA LYS A 717 23.81 -1.53 32.73
C LYS A 717 23.47 -3.00 32.98
N ASP A 718 22.93 -3.66 31.98
CA ASP A 718 22.47 -5.06 32.03
C ASP A 718 23.61 -6.05 31.94
N TYR A 719 24.71 -5.71 31.26
CA TYR A 719 25.88 -6.60 31.16
C TYR A 719 27.23 -5.86 31.16
N GLY A 720 28.28 -6.61 31.52
CA GLY A 720 29.65 -6.10 31.66
C GLY A 720 30.48 -6.17 30.38
N VAL A 721 31.32 -5.16 30.17
CA VAL A 721 32.29 -5.13 29.06
C VAL A 721 33.67 -4.79 29.62
N TYR A 722 34.67 -5.61 29.31
CA TYR A 722 36.04 -5.45 29.79
C TYR A 722 37.03 -5.41 28.62
N LEU A 723 37.91 -4.42 28.59
CA LEU A 723 39.00 -4.30 27.61
C LEU A 723 40.31 -4.73 28.26
N GLN A 724 41.08 -5.58 27.59
CA GLN A 724 42.42 -6.00 28.01
C GLN A 724 43.52 -5.26 27.23
N GLU A 725 44.75 -5.25 27.74
CA GLU A 725 45.89 -4.54 27.14
C GLU A 725 46.29 -5.05 25.75
N ASN A 726 45.97 -6.31 25.44
CA ASN A 726 46.22 -6.92 24.13
C ASN A 726 45.14 -6.56 23.08
N GLY A 727 44.14 -5.74 23.43
CA GLY A 727 43.07 -5.32 22.51
C GLY A 727 41.89 -6.29 22.40
N GLN A 728 41.87 -7.37 23.19
CA GLN A 728 40.69 -8.21 23.34
C GLN A 728 39.65 -7.53 24.23
N VAL A 729 38.40 -7.61 23.81
CA VAL A 729 37.24 -7.11 24.55
C VAL A 729 36.35 -8.29 24.92
N PHE A 730 36.07 -8.41 26.21
CA PHE A 730 35.22 -9.44 26.79
C PHE A 730 33.86 -8.84 27.09
N VAL A 731 32.80 -9.41 26.51
CA VAL A 731 31.40 -9.05 26.77
C VAL A 731 30.77 -10.20 27.53
N LEU A 732 30.42 -9.98 28.80
CA LEU A 732 29.95 -11.05 29.69
C LEU A 732 28.42 -11.15 29.66
N TYR A 733 27.86 -12.36 29.64
CA TYR A 733 26.41 -12.56 29.59
C TYR A 733 25.72 -12.18 30.90
N PRO A 734 24.53 -11.56 30.85
CA PRO A 734 23.73 -11.24 32.03
C PRO A 734 23.14 -12.49 32.70
N SER A 735 22.95 -13.58 31.95
CA SER A 735 22.48 -14.87 32.49
C SER A 735 23.49 -15.48 33.45
N SER A 736 24.79 -15.41 33.10
CA SER A 736 25.88 -15.85 33.96
C SER A 736 26.14 -14.87 35.11
N PHE A 737 25.83 -13.57 34.91
CA PHE A 737 26.19 -12.49 35.83
C PHE A 737 25.06 -11.46 36.08
N PRO A 738 24.48 -11.45 37.29
CA PRO A 738 23.48 -10.46 37.67
C PRO A 738 24.13 -9.13 38.08
N TRP A 739 24.58 -8.33 37.10
CA TRP A 739 25.31 -7.06 37.31
C TRP A 739 24.55 -5.95 38.06
N SER A 740 23.23 -6.11 38.28
CA SER A 740 22.34 -5.08 38.83
C SER A 740 21.88 -5.32 40.27
N LYS A 741 22.18 -6.47 40.89
CA LYS A 741 21.73 -6.81 42.26
C LYS A 741 22.93 -6.99 43.19
N LYS A 742 22.91 -6.25 44.32
CA LYS A 742 23.96 -6.31 45.37
C LYS A 742 24.02 -7.66 46.10
N ASP A 743 22.88 -8.36 46.16
CA ASP A 743 22.75 -9.73 46.63
C ASP A 743 21.89 -10.48 45.62
N ALA A 744 22.52 -10.96 44.56
CA ALA A 744 21.80 -11.51 43.43
C ALA A 744 21.23 -12.92 43.69
N TYR A 745 21.76 -13.63 44.69
CA TYR A 745 21.41 -15.01 44.99
C TYR A 745 20.69 -15.17 46.34
N GLY A 746 20.74 -14.20 47.25
CA GLY A 746 20.03 -14.26 48.53
C GLY A 746 20.61 -15.29 49.50
N LEU A 747 21.91 -15.58 49.39
CA LEU A 747 22.57 -16.71 50.06
C LEU A 747 23.54 -16.31 51.18
N ASP A 748 23.63 -15.04 51.54
CA ASP A 748 24.59 -14.58 52.54
C ASP A 748 24.42 -15.39 53.85
N GLU A 749 25.53 -15.88 54.38
CA GLU A 749 25.64 -16.66 55.63
C GLU A 749 25.03 -18.08 55.60
N GLN A 750 24.57 -18.57 54.44
CA GLN A 750 24.09 -19.95 54.32
C GLN A 750 25.28 -20.93 54.17
N ALA A 751 25.30 -21.96 55.02
CA ALA A 751 26.32 -23.01 54.97
C ALA A 751 26.16 -23.95 53.76
N LEU A 752 27.28 -24.48 53.27
CA LEU A 752 27.34 -25.57 52.29
C LEU A 752 28.00 -26.81 52.92
N GLU A 753 27.30 -27.94 52.86
CA GLU A 753 27.83 -29.23 53.29
C GLU A 753 28.90 -29.74 52.32
N TYR A 754 29.97 -30.34 52.86
CA TYR A 754 31.06 -30.88 52.06
C TYR A 754 30.60 -32.04 51.18
N GLU A 755 31.26 -32.18 50.03
CA GLU A 755 31.06 -33.19 48.99
C GLU A 755 29.69 -33.16 48.29
N THR A 756 28.81 -32.22 48.67
CA THR A 756 27.51 -31.98 48.05
C THR A 756 27.57 -30.90 46.97
N ASP A 757 26.83 -31.11 45.89
CA ASP A 757 26.64 -30.13 44.85
C ASP A 757 25.46 -29.23 45.19
N ARG A 758 25.67 -27.91 45.21
CA ARG A 758 24.59 -26.93 45.40
C ARG A 758 24.44 -26.05 44.17
N LEU A 759 23.19 -25.95 43.71
CA LEU A 759 22.82 -25.06 42.61
C LEU A 759 22.50 -23.67 43.14
N VAL A 760 23.15 -22.67 42.57
CA VAL A 760 23.02 -21.26 42.92
C VAL A 760 22.85 -20.44 41.64
N GLY A 761 21.59 -20.19 41.26
CA GLY A 761 21.28 -19.60 39.96
C GLY A 761 21.87 -20.47 38.82
N PRO A 762 22.70 -19.92 37.92
CA PRO A 762 23.32 -20.69 36.83
C PRO A 762 24.57 -21.47 37.26
N TRP A 763 24.97 -21.39 38.53
CA TRP A 763 26.22 -21.96 39.02
C TRP A 763 25.99 -23.25 39.80
N LYS A 764 26.87 -24.21 39.60
CA LYS A 764 27.04 -25.40 40.42
C LYS A 764 28.27 -25.21 41.30
N VAL A 765 28.05 -25.18 42.61
CA VAL A 765 29.08 -24.95 43.63
C VAL A 765 29.29 -26.22 44.44
N ARG A 766 30.55 -26.65 44.57
CA ARG A 766 30.95 -27.82 45.35
C ARG A 766 32.16 -27.48 46.23
N SER A 767 32.13 -27.92 47.48
CA SER A 767 33.28 -27.91 48.39
C SER A 767 33.74 -29.35 48.67
N GLU A 768 35.02 -29.65 48.47
CA GLU A 768 35.59 -30.97 48.71
C GLU A 768 36.75 -30.87 49.70
N VAL A 769 36.77 -31.77 50.69
CA VAL A 769 37.88 -31.87 51.64
C VAL A 769 39.02 -32.62 50.95
N VAL A 770 40.19 -32.00 50.84
CA VAL A 770 41.34 -32.64 50.18
C VAL A 770 41.89 -33.74 51.11
N SER A 771 41.81 -35.01 50.69
CA SER A 771 42.23 -36.16 51.49
C SER A 771 43.76 -36.17 51.76
N ALA A 772 44.13 -36.40 53.02
CA ALA A 772 45.51 -36.52 53.48
C ALA A 772 46.28 -37.67 52.83
N ALA A 773 45.59 -38.69 52.29
CA ALA A 773 46.22 -39.86 51.66
C ALA A 773 46.93 -39.56 50.32
N SER A 774 46.85 -38.32 49.81
CA SER A 774 47.54 -37.90 48.58
C SER A 774 48.62 -36.83 48.78
N PHE A 775 48.86 -36.32 50.00
CA PHE A 775 49.87 -35.27 50.24
C PHE A 775 50.39 -35.28 51.69
N GLU A 776 50.94 -36.42 52.15
CA GLU A 776 51.65 -36.49 53.44
C GLU A 776 53.06 -35.88 53.40
N GLU A 777 53.48 -35.23 52.31
CA GLU A 777 54.78 -34.56 52.23
C GLU A 777 54.66 -33.08 51.84
N SER A 778 55.09 -32.22 52.78
CA SER A 778 55.42 -30.78 52.69
C SER A 778 54.31 -29.74 52.89
N SER A 779 54.47 -28.93 53.95
CA SER A 779 53.83 -27.62 54.18
C SER A 779 53.97 -26.66 52.97
N GLU A 780 54.98 -26.87 52.13
CA GLU A 780 55.21 -26.10 50.91
C GLU A 780 54.11 -26.31 49.85
N LEU A 781 53.59 -27.54 49.69
CA LEU A 781 52.56 -27.86 48.71
C LEU A 781 51.19 -27.26 49.05
N SER A 782 50.80 -27.26 50.34
CA SER A 782 49.56 -26.62 50.79
C SER A 782 49.63 -25.09 50.65
N SER A 783 50.79 -24.49 50.92
CA SER A 783 51.01 -23.05 50.70
C SER A 783 50.92 -22.67 49.22
N SER A 784 51.45 -23.51 48.31
CA SER A 784 51.38 -23.31 46.86
C SER A 784 49.93 -23.38 46.33
N LEU A 785 49.12 -24.32 46.82
CA LEU A 785 47.72 -24.45 46.42
C LEU A 785 46.86 -23.27 46.90
N LEU A 786 47.12 -22.72 48.08
CA LEU A 786 46.44 -21.52 48.59
C LEU A 786 46.80 -20.25 47.82
N GLU A 787 47.97 -20.23 47.16
CA GLU A 787 48.41 -19.13 46.30
C GLU A 787 47.93 -19.24 44.86
N LYS A 788 47.39 -20.41 44.46
CA LYS A 788 46.76 -20.60 43.15
C LYS A 788 45.62 -19.60 42.98
N ARG A 789 45.72 -18.76 41.94
CA ARG A 789 44.70 -17.75 41.62
C ARG A 789 43.40 -18.43 41.26
N ALA A 790 42.29 -17.95 41.84
CA ALA A 790 40.94 -18.40 41.50
C ALA A 790 40.62 -18.16 40.03
N VAL A 791 41.09 -17.02 39.49
CA VAL A 791 40.98 -16.65 38.08
C VAL A 791 42.40 -16.48 37.52
N GLN A 792 42.82 -17.40 36.65
CA GLN A 792 44.16 -17.39 36.06
C GLN A 792 44.31 -16.31 34.97
N SER A 793 43.32 -16.22 34.08
CA SER A 793 43.21 -15.22 33.03
C SER A 793 41.74 -14.92 32.76
N MET A 794 41.45 -13.79 32.11
CA MET A 794 40.08 -13.49 31.68
C MET A 794 39.58 -14.52 30.66
N ASP A 795 40.45 -15.03 29.78
CA ASP A 795 40.09 -16.06 28.82
C ASP A 795 39.68 -17.38 29.49
N ALA A 796 40.48 -17.86 30.46
CA ALA A 796 40.15 -19.05 31.24
C ALA A 796 38.89 -18.85 32.09
N PHE A 797 38.68 -17.63 32.58
CA PHE A 797 37.46 -17.28 33.30
C PHE A 797 36.22 -17.48 32.44
N MET A 798 36.26 -17.15 31.15
CA MET A 798 35.09 -17.22 30.25
C MET A 798 34.57 -18.65 30.02
N GLU A 799 35.35 -19.67 30.39
CA GLU A 799 34.98 -21.09 30.24
C GLU A 799 33.96 -21.59 31.26
N GLY A 800 33.56 -20.77 32.24
CA GLY A 800 32.57 -21.21 33.24
C GLY A 800 33.15 -21.84 34.49
N ASN A 801 34.46 -22.08 34.56
CA ASN A 801 35.06 -22.89 35.61
C ASN A 801 36.01 -22.07 36.48
N VAL A 802 35.69 -21.96 37.76
CA VAL A 802 36.50 -21.28 38.77
C VAL A 802 36.80 -22.24 39.89
N GLU A 803 38.09 -22.42 40.19
CA GLU A 803 38.57 -23.29 41.26
C GLU A 803 39.50 -22.50 42.18
N TYR A 804 39.30 -22.63 43.49
CA TYR A 804 40.22 -22.07 44.48
C TYR A 804 40.28 -22.92 45.74
N PHE A 805 41.35 -22.71 46.51
CA PHE A 805 41.59 -23.41 47.75
C PHE A 805 41.45 -22.46 48.95
N ILE A 806 40.85 -22.95 50.02
CA ILE A 806 40.69 -22.23 51.29
C ILE A 806 40.93 -23.19 52.45
N THR A 807 41.47 -22.70 53.56
CA THR A 807 41.55 -23.47 54.80
C THR A 807 40.31 -23.23 55.66
N ALA A 808 39.71 -24.31 56.18
CA ALA A 808 38.69 -24.21 57.20
C ALA A 808 39.18 -24.78 58.54
N PRO A 809 38.83 -24.12 59.66
CA PRO A 809 39.05 -24.69 60.99
C PRO A 809 38.22 -25.95 61.18
N THR A 810 38.76 -26.93 61.92
CA THR A 810 38.03 -28.15 62.29
C THR A 810 37.45 -28.08 63.70
N ARG A 811 36.29 -28.71 63.89
CA ARG A 811 35.75 -29.05 65.21
C ARG A 811 35.99 -30.53 65.51
N PHE A 812 36.24 -30.85 66.78
CA PHE A 812 36.37 -32.24 67.21
C PHE A 812 35.00 -32.86 67.39
N ASP A 813 34.71 -33.94 66.67
CA ASP A 813 33.47 -34.67 66.83
C ASP A 813 33.67 -35.85 67.79
N LYS A 814 32.99 -35.78 68.94
CA LYS A 814 33.09 -36.76 70.04
C LYS A 814 32.53 -38.13 69.67
N GLU A 815 31.66 -38.21 68.66
CA GLU A 815 31.06 -39.48 68.21
C GLU A 815 31.92 -40.22 67.18
N SER A 816 32.57 -39.51 66.25
CA SER A 816 33.42 -40.12 65.20
C SER A 816 34.92 -40.16 65.56
N GLY A 817 35.35 -39.46 66.61
CA GLY A 817 36.74 -39.38 67.05
C GLY A 817 37.66 -38.63 66.07
N ASN A 818 37.09 -37.96 65.06
CA ASN A 818 37.82 -37.28 64.00
C ASN A 818 37.63 -35.76 64.05
N ALA A 819 38.65 -35.02 63.62
CA ALA A 819 38.54 -33.58 63.39
C ALA A 819 37.79 -33.30 62.07
N ILE A 820 36.58 -32.74 62.18
CA ILE A 820 35.68 -32.46 61.04
C ILE A 820 35.75 -30.96 60.70
N PRO A 821 35.99 -30.58 59.44
CA PRO A 821 36.01 -29.16 59.04
C PRO A 821 34.65 -28.50 59.25
N ILE A 822 34.64 -27.25 59.73
CA ILE A 822 33.43 -26.44 59.86
C ILE A 822 32.94 -26.09 58.44
N PRO A 823 31.65 -26.25 58.10
CA PRO A 823 31.10 -25.91 56.78
C PRO A 823 31.40 -24.47 56.35
N LEU A 824 31.72 -24.27 55.07
CA LEU A 824 31.88 -22.94 54.50
C LEU A 824 30.52 -22.27 54.28
N VAL A 825 30.48 -20.94 54.36
CA VAL A 825 29.28 -20.14 54.10
C VAL A 825 29.41 -19.32 52.82
N PHE A 826 28.30 -19.14 52.10
CA PHE A 826 28.24 -18.17 51.00
C PHE A 826 28.34 -16.77 51.56
N ARG A 827 29.26 -15.96 51.02
CA ARG A 827 29.44 -14.58 51.46
C ARG A 827 30.12 -13.72 50.42
N GLN A 828 29.92 -12.41 50.54
CA GLN A 828 30.72 -11.44 49.81
C GLN A 828 31.99 -11.10 50.59
N PHE A 829 33.14 -11.08 49.90
CA PHE A 829 34.41 -10.72 50.53
C PHE A 829 34.71 -9.23 50.41
N SER A 830 35.20 -8.63 51.50
CA SER A 830 35.82 -7.31 51.46
C SER A 830 37.26 -7.41 50.94
N LYS A 831 37.87 -6.25 50.61
CA LYS A 831 39.29 -6.20 50.20
C LYS A 831 40.24 -6.72 51.29
N ALA A 832 39.85 -6.61 52.57
CA ALA A 832 40.65 -7.04 53.71
C ALA A 832 40.52 -8.55 53.99
N ASP A 833 39.34 -9.13 53.74
CA ASP A 833 38.99 -10.49 54.19
C ASP A 833 38.99 -11.54 53.07
N ARG A 834 39.40 -11.16 51.86
CA ARG A 834 39.40 -12.07 50.71
C ARG A 834 40.53 -13.12 50.81
N PRO A 835 40.27 -14.39 50.46
CA PRO A 835 41.30 -15.42 50.39
C PRO A 835 42.43 -15.04 49.42
N ARG A 836 43.62 -15.62 49.64
CA ARG A 836 44.83 -15.34 48.83
C ARG A 836 44.58 -15.53 47.33
N ALA A 837 43.87 -16.59 46.96
CA ALA A 837 43.45 -16.92 45.60
C ALA A 837 42.68 -15.79 44.86
N TRP A 838 41.96 -14.92 45.60
CA TRP A 838 41.14 -13.85 45.03
C TRP A 838 41.83 -12.48 45.04
N LYS A 839 43.06 -12.37 45.56
CA LYS A 839 43.73 -11.07 45.71
C LYS A 839 44.01 -10.35 44.38
N SER A 840 44.20 -11.09 43.29
CA SER A 840 44.43 -10.54 41.94
C SER A 840 43.17 -10.41 41.10
N CYS A 841 42.02 -10.92 41.57
CA CYS A 841 40.76 -10.85 40.85
C CYS A 841 40.07 -9.49 41.08
N ASP A 842 39.36 -9.01 40.06
CA ASP A 842 38.58 -7.78 40.15
C ASP A 842 37.37 -8.00 41.09
N LEU A 843 37.19 -7.08 42.04
CA LEU A 843 36.09 -7.12 43.01
C LEU A 843 34.72 -7.16 42.33
N ARG A 844 34.60 -6.55 41.14
CA ARG A 844 33.35 -6.53 40.38
C ARG A 844 32.95 -7.92 39.89
N ILE A 845 33.93 -8.74 39.47
CA ILE A 845 33.71 -10.14 39.08
C ILE A 845 33.38 -10.99 40.31
N GLN A 846 34.19 -10.83 41.35
CA GLN A 846 34.01 -11.55 42.59
C GLN A 846 32.61 -11.33 43.19
N SER A 847 32.11 -10.08 43.17
CA SER A 847 30.79 -9.74 43.71
C SER A 847 29.62 -10.41 43.01
N THR A 848 29.85 -10.93 41.79
CA THR A 848 28.80 -11.55 40.98
C THR A 848 28.82 -13.07 41.03
N LEU A 849 29.78 -13.68 41.73
CA LEU A 849 29.92 -15.14 41.88
C LEU A 849 29.45 -15.61 43.26
N PRO A 850 28.87 -16.82 43.36
CA PRO A 850 28.49 -17.43 44.63
C PRO A 850 29.71 -18.04 45.33
N VAL A 851 30.56 -17.17 45.88
CA VAL A 851 31.82 -17.57 46.54
C VAL A 851 31.60 -18.03 47.99
N LEU A 852 32.39 -19.01 48.41
CA LEU A 852 32.40 -19.60 49.76
C LEU A 852 33.58 -19.10 50.59
N GLY A 853 33.34 -18.80 51.86
CA GLY A 853 34.37 -18.43 52.82
C GLY A 853 34.08 -18.95 54.23
N ASN A 854 35.02 -18.75 55.14
CA ASN A 854 34.80 -19.05 56.56
C ASN A 854 33.78 -18.06 57.15
N ASP A 855 32.94 -18.59 58.04
CA ASP A 855 32.01 -17.78 58.83
C ASP A 855 32.80 -16.92 59.82
N LYS A 856 32.52 -15.61 59.84
CA LYS A 856 33.23 -14.66 60.72
C LYS A 856 32.76 -14.73 62.16
N ASP A 857 31.48 -15.06 62.36
CA ASP A 857 30.86 -15.02 63.69
C ASP A 857 31.22 -16.27 64.50
N MET A 858 31.46 -17.40 63.83
CA MET A 858 31.94 -18.65 64.44
C MET A 858 33.41 -18.61 64.87
N VAL A 859 34.26 -17.81 64.23
CA VAL A 859 35.69 -17.67 64.61
C VAL A 859 35.83 -16.89 65.93
N GLY A 860 34.82 -16.10 66.32
CA GLY A 860 34.80 -15.34 67.57
C GLY A 860 33.93 -15.93 68.70
N SER A 861 33.07 -16.93 68.42
CA SER A 861 32.01 -17.37 69.35
C SER A 861 32.41 -18.43 70.38
N GLY A 862 33.69 -18.80 70.50
CA GLY A 862 34.14 -19.77 71.52
C GLY A 862 33.61 -21.20 71.34
N LEU A 863 33.08 -21.56 70.16
CA LEU A 863 32.59 -22.91 69.83
C LEU A 863 33.68 -23.85 69.27
N ILE A 864 34.92 -23.37 69.17
CA ILE A 864 36.09 -24.18 68.85
C ILE A 864 36.63 -24.70 70.18
N GLU A 865 36.19 -25.88 70.62
CA GLU A 865 36.72 -26.52 71.84
C GLU A 865 38.25 -26.71 71.67
N GLU A 866 39.04 -26.04 72.51
CA GLU A 866 40.46 -26.37 72.71
C GLU A 866 40.51 -27.77 73.36
N VAL A 867 40.87 -28.79 72.60
CA VAL A 867 41.07 -30.14 73.16
C VAL A 867 42.52 -30.24 73.64
N GLU A 868 42.72 -30.21 74.96
CA GLU A 868 43.98 -30.62 75.58
C GLU A 868 44.08 -32.15 75.56
N VAL A 869 45.00 -32.70 74.76
CA VAL A 869 45.42 -34.11 74.85
C VAL A 869 46.89 -34.12 75.24
N ASN A 870 47.21 -34.73 76.39
CA ASN A 870 48.57 -34.92 76.93
C ASN A 870 49.40 -33.63 77.17
N GLY A 871 48.76 -32.51 77.53
CA GLY A 871 49.47 -31.31 78.02
C GLY A 871 50.23 -30.51 76.96
N GLU A 872 50.10 -30.86 75.68
CA GLU A 872 50.53 -30.02 74.56
C GLU A 872 49.31 -29.40 73.89
N LYS A 873 49.31 -28.08 73.72
CA LYS A 873 48.29 -27.36 72.95
C LYS A 873 48.39 -27.81 71.49
N GLN A 874 47.50 -28.68 71.03
CA GLN A 874 47.37 -28.93 69.59
C GLN A 874 46.77 -27.69 68.92
N THR A 875 47.63 -27.00 68.17
CA THR A 875 47.24 -25.93 67.25
C THR A 875 46.11 -26.40 66.35
N HIS A 876 45.07 -25.58 66.20
CA HIS A 876 43.95 -25.77 65.28
C HIS A 876 44.39 -26.50 64.01
N THR A 877 43.93 -27.73 63.83
CA THR A 877 44.19 -28.46 62.60
C THR A 877 43.31 -27.87 61.51
N GLU A 878 43.88 -27.00 60.68
CA GLU A 878 43.19 -26.49 59.50
C GLU A 878 43.16 -27.57 58.42
N ARG A 879 42.01 -27.76 57.77
CA ARG A 879 41.92 -28.62 56.58
C ARG A 879 41.81 -27.79 55.31
N LEU A 880 42.53 -28.23 54.29
CA LEU A 880 42.47 -27.64 52.96
C LEU A 880 41.21 -28.12 52.23
N ILE A 881 40.46 -27.16 51.70
CA ILE A 881 39.23 -27.40 50.95
C ILE A 881 39.40 -26.88 49.54
N ARG A 882 39.03 -27.71 48.57
CA ARG A 882 38.88 -27.30 47.17
C ARG A 882 37.45 -26.83 46.95
N VAL A 883 37.29 -25.59 46.50
CA VAL A 883 36.00 -25.05 46.06
C VAL A 883 35.98 -24.98 44.54
N SER A 884 34.97 -25.61 43.94
CA SER A 884 34.73 -25.60 42.50
C SER A 884 33.40 -24.91 42.20
N ILE A 885 33.44 -23.88 41.36
CA ILE A 885 32.28 -23.14 40.86
C ILE A 885 32.27 -23.35 39.35
N SER A 886 31.25 -24.04 38.85
CA SER A 886 31.10 -24.36 37.42
C SER A 886 29.78 -23.79 36.92
N LEU A 887 29.80 -23.16 35.75
CA LEU A 887 28.59 -22.74 35.05
C LEU A 887 27.89 -23.98 34.52
N MET A 888 26.57 -24.09 34.75
CA MET A 888 25.81 -25.19 34.16
C MET A 888 25.67 -24.97 32.66
N ASP A 889 25.97 -26.01 31.86
CA ASP A 889 25.65 -26.00 30.44
C ASP A 889 24.13 -25.90 30.30
N HIS A 890 23.65 -24.73 29.88
CA HIS A 890 22.32 -24.61 29.32
C HIS A 890 22.34 -25.35 27.98
N GLY A 891 22.11 -26.67 28.02
CA GLY A 891 21.95 -27.47 26.82
C GLY A 891 20.79 -26.95 26.01
N GLY A 892 21.08 -26.12 25.00
CA GLY A 892 20.31 -25.88 23.76
C GLY A 892 18.77 -25.91 23.80
N GLU A 893 18.11 -25.47 24.88
CA GLU A 893 16.64 -25.46 24.97
C GLU A 893 15.98 -24.11 24.67
N GLU A 894 16.74 -23.08 24.31
CA GLU A 894 16.18 -21.82 23.80
C GLU A 894 16.94 -21.35 22.54
N GLU A 895 16.66 -21.96 21.38
CA GLU A 895 16.91 -21.38 20.05
C GLU A 895 15.72 -21.58 19.11
#